data_AF-A0A2N2MN83-F1
#
_entry.id   AF-A0A2N2MN83-F1
#
_cell.length_a   1.000
_cell.length_b   1.000
_cell.length_c   1.000
_cell.angle_alpha   90.00
_cell.angle_beta   90.00
_cell.angle_gamma   90.00
#
_symmetry.space_group_name_H-M   'P 1'
#
loop_
_entity.id
_entity.type
_entity.pdbx_description
1 polymer ?
#
loop_
_entity_poly.entity_id
_entity_poly.type
_entity_poly.pdbx_seq_one_letter_code
_entity_poly.pdbx_strand_id
1 'polypeptide(L)'
;MGFVRCELPHPVFIVLPVRCLEKTTEDYPGTPFPQNAAEVEADFLENSERGVLVLVDEKQPDNPRISFCTPRYELVCGLTQQRDAWFAIRMGPLSLRTHNQIARGAVRVAPETWGMVDDLPELNRQGYGDSAGTGIEAILAAWKQARQPLRSAPAKSTVPASGADSAQRTFLSNVDTLIELACEVELERAARQERVLIKSAEQLSRSAYRFELNTQSGFRVGAYLQAGNGETSSEIDGIIAETTGNSLVLRFYQPVEPKTVQSLKWLAPKVSTKQYTIQHAAVQALRNGESLNPRLLSLILENRFESYPTPTITSGAGKPNPAQKTMIERALIVPDLLLALGPPGTGKTDSIREIVARQSALGKKVLVTSKNNKAVDNVLDGLKNVHALRIGREEVVAPEVRSLLIDNRASAMQAKILENIRPVQENFESLSVLWPQIQQTFAHLSQLTTDWQLAQDGLEQKQTELADWQAACFTRMERTIERQEKHSSQLRARLEQATRQAESLRRPLAFLQRLSQLPLLGGMFARLVERLSQVKQETAREHHEAVQELRKSRESIHRLWAAYRQFISTGEQATRFKQEIEQAQKALETAQAQIAAGLDELNRLSDSLPDQPAQPEIISPSTLAALFLAWQDWYESQMRRRELLAKWREMIQTRQQALYPTLIRSADVVGATCIGIATDARFEDLEFDLVIADEAGQIQVMDLLVPLVRARRAVLVGDHLQLPPLVEPEIVQKIRENEPENQELGQWLEKSLFERLIERAETPASNKVMLDTQYRMPRQIADFISGQFYGGNYHTGHQNIHADAFFTGSPLVFVDTMKEIRHFEQRAEDGQGYFNPTEARLISDLLLAYQGKGVEAGVIVPYKKQAEAIRRELRKRQSGLSEDDLLGRVATVDSFQGKEQDVIIFGFTRSNAEGRIGFLAELRRLNVSLTRARRQLLLVGDSVTLSGTPDQDFACLIKALLESVKKTPKGYLYASELPRHIQP
;
A
#
# COMPACT_ATOMS: atom_id res chain seq x y z
N MET A 1 -19.87 -6.33 8.91
CA MET A 1 -19.64 -5.11 9.71
C MET A 1 -20.93 -4.76 10.42
N GLY A 2 -20.93 -4.67 11.75
CA GLY A 2 -22.13 -4.35 12.52
C GLY A 2 -22.29 -2.84 12.67
N PHE A 3 -22.98 -2.19 11.72
CA PHE A 3 -23.47 -0.83 11.95
C PHE A 3 -24.82 -0.94 12.65
N VAL A 4 -24.97 -0.26 13.78
CA VAL A 4 -26.27 -0.18 14.47
C VAL A 4 -26.89 1.16 14.10
N ARG A 5 -28.11 1.12 13.53
CA ARG A 5 -28.88 2.32 13.21
C ARG A 5 -29.59 2.81 14.47
N CYS A 6 -29.47 4.10 14.77
CA CYS A 6 -30.10 4.79 15.87
C CYS A 6 -30.99 5.89 15.28
N GLU A 7 -32.30 5.66 15.27
CA GLU A 7 -33.27 6.66 14.84
C GLU A 7 -33.67 7.54 16.03
N LEU A 8 -33.62 8.85 15.85
CA LEU A 8 -34.00 9.82 16.88
C LEU A 8 -35.30 10.51 16.46
N PRO A 9 -36.34 10.53 17.31
CA PRO A 9 -37.68 11.03 16.96
C PRO A 9 -37.80 12.55 17.03
N HIS A 10 -36.68 13.26 17.09
CA HIS A 10 -36.60 14.71 17.25
C HIS A 10 -35.42 15.27 16.43
N PRO A 11 -35.42 16.56 16.08
CA PRO A 11 -34.28 17.20 15.45
C PRO A 11 -33.04 17.19 16.35
N VAL A 12 -31.86 17.12 15.74
CA VAL A 12 -30.56 17.23 16.42
C VAL A 12 -29.85 18.47 15.90
N PHE A 13 -29.51 19.37 16.82
CA PHE A 13 -28.78 20.60 16.51
C PHE A 13 -27.31 20.49 16.90
N ILE A 14 -26.43 21.03 16.06
CA ILE A 14 -25.02 21.25 16.37
C ILE A 14 -24.70 22.74 16.25
N VAL A 15 -24.19 23.30 17.34
CA VAL A 15 -23.61 24.64 17.37
C VAL A 15 -22.19 24.53 16.81
N LEU A 16 -21.95 25.19 15.68
CA LEU A 16 -20.68 25.18 14.96
C LEU A 16 -20.08 26.59 14.94
N PRO A 17 -19.22 26.95 15.91
CA PRO A 17 -18.60 28.26 15.94
C PRO A 17 -17.72 28.50 14.72
N VAL A 18 -17.76 29.71 14.16
CA VAL A 18 -16.88 30.14 13.06
C VAL A 18 -15.40 29.86 13.37
N ARG A 19 -14.98 30.06 14.63
CA ARG A 19 -13.62 29.75 15.09
C ARG A 19 -13.21 28.29 14.91
N CYS A 20 -14.16 27.35 14.96
CA CYS A 20 -13.87 25.93 14.71
C CYS A 20 -13.46 25.73 13.24
N LEU A 21 -14.16 26.38 12.31
CA LEU A 21 -13.87 26.33 10.88
C LEU A 21 -12.59 27.10 10.52
N GLU A 22 -12.39 28.28 11.10
CA GLU A 22 -11.15 29.07 10.95
C GLU A 22 -9.93 28.26 11.40
N LYS A 23 -10.00 27.69 12.61
CA LYS A 23 -8.92 26.85 13.15
C LYS A 23 -8.69 25.59 12.31
N THR A 24 -9.75 24.97 11.79
CA THR A 24 -9.61 23.83 10.87
C THR A 24 -8.90 24.23 9.58
N THR A 25 -9.19 25.43 9.08
CA THR A 25 -8.53 26.00 7.90
C THR A 25 -7.06 26.35 8.18
N GLU A 26 -6.74 26.84 9.39
CA GLU A 26 -5.37 27.09 9.84
C GLU A 26 -4.56 25.80 10.04
N ASP A 27 -5.15 24.79 10.69
CA ASP A 27 -4.52 23.50 10.99
C ASP A 27 -4.36 22.64 9.72
N TYR A 28 -5.25 22.80 8.72
CA TYR A 28 -5.27 22.02 7.49
C TYR A 28 -5.47 22.89 6.23
N PRO A 29 -4.53 23.82 5.94
CA PRO A 29 -4.70 24.82 4.89
C PRO A 29 -4.92 24.17 3.53
N GLY A 30 -5.88 24.66 2.72
CA GLY A 30 -6.17 24.21 1.35
C GLY A 30 -6.76 22.79 1.22
N THR A 31 -7.26 22.22 2.31
CA THR A 31 -8.08 21.00 2.28
C THR A 31 -9.54 21.42 2.06
N PRO A 32 -10.37 20.73 1.24
CA PRO A 32 -11.72 21.17 0.91
C PRO A 32 -12.71 20.87 2.04
N PHE A 33 -12.51 21.48 3.21
CA PHE A 33 -13.48 21.49 4.30
C PHE A 33 -14.63 22.46 4.03
N PRO A 34 -15.81 22.21 4.61
CA PRO A 34 -16.92 23.16 4.63
C PRO A 34 -16.46 24.55 5.12
N GLN A 35 -16.91 25.60 4.44
CA GLN A 35 -16.54 26.99 4.76
C GLN A 35 -17.50 27.65 5.76
N ASN A 36 -18.69 27.08 5.97
CA ASN A 36 -19.75 27.63 6.80
C ASN A 36 -20.66 26.52 7.35
N ALA A 37 -21.52 26.86 8.30
CA ALA A 37 -22.48 25.93 8.91
C ALA A 37 -23.46 25.31 7.89
N ALA A 38 -23.89 26.06 6.88
CA ALA A 38 -24.81 25.57 5.85
C ALA A 38 -24.20 24.46 4.98
N GLU A 39 -22.90 24.53 4.68
CA GLU A 39 -22.19 23.46 3.96
C GLU A 39 -22.06 22.18 4.80
N VAL A 40 -21.84 22.32 6.12
CA VAL A 40 -21.84 21.17 7.05
C VAL A 40 -23.24 20.56 7.15
N GLU A 41 -24.27 21.39 7.22
CA GLU A 41 -25.66 20.95 7.25
C GLU A 41 -26.03 20.19 5.98
N ALA A 42 -25.64 20.70 4.80
CA ALA A 42 -25.85 20.03 3.52
C ALA A 42 -25.16 18.66 3.47
N ASP A 43 -23.90 18.56 3.93
CA ASP A 43 -23.20 17.27 4.01
C ASP A 43 -23.91 16.28 4.95
N PHE A 44 -24.48 16.74 6.07
CA PHE A 44 -25.22 15.88 7.01
C PHE A 44 -26.58 15.45 6.46
N LEU A 45 -27.28 16.35 5.77
CA LEU A 45 -28.57 16.09 5.11
C LEU A 45 -28.42 15.14 3.91
N GLU A 46 -27.36 15.24 3.12
CA GLU A 46 -27.06 14.28 2.03
C GLU A 46 -26.89 12.84 2.58
N ASN A 47 -26.46 12.73 3.84
CA ASN A 47 -26.28 11.45 4.53
C ASN A 47 -27.48 11.04 5.40
N SER A 48 -28.59 11.79 5.40
CA SER A 48 -29.76 11.57 6.27
C SER A 48 -30.42 10.20 6.08
N GLU A 49 -30.66 9.74 4.84
CA GLU A 49 -31.25 8.41 4.56
C GLU A 49 -30.41 7.25 5.12
N ARG A 50 -29.08 7.42 5.09
CA ARG A 50 -28.10 6.41 5.52
C ARG A 50 -27.75 6.54 7.00
N GLY A 51 -28.06 7.67 7.62
CA GLY A 51 -27.59 8.11 8.94
C GLY A 51 -26.12 8.55 8.91
N VAL A 52 -25.78 9.56 9.70
CA VAL A 52 -24.39 10.02 9.88
C VAL A 52 -23.66 9.03 10.78
N LEU A 53 -22.42 8.68 10.44
CA LEU A 53 -21.63 7.75 11.24
C LEU A 53 -21.16 8.44 12.52
N VAL A 54 -21.30 7.75 13.64
CA VAL A 54 -21.03 8.28 14.96
C VAL A 54 -20.12 7.36 15.74
N LEU A 55 -19.03 7.94 16.28
CA LEU A 55 -18.11 7.30 17.21
C LEU A 55 -18.20 7.95 18.58
N VAL A 56 -18.21 7.15 19.64
CA VAL A 56 -18.28 7.64 21.02
C VAL A 56 -16.90 7.47 21.68
N ASP A 57 -16.40 8.53 22.32
CA ASP A 57 -15.23 8.47 23.19
C ASP A 57 -15.65 8.11 24.63
N GLU A 58 -15.37 6.87 25.03
CA GLU A 58 -15.74 6.33 26.36
C GLU A 58 -14.82 6.80 27.50
N LYS A 59 -13.76 7.56 27.20
CA LYS A 59 -12.80 8.03 28.21
C LYS A 59 -13.42 9.00 29.24
N GLN A 60 -14.59 9.59 28.95
CA GLN A 60 -15.30 10.52 29.84
C GLN A 60 -16.79 10.16 29.95
N PRO A 61 -17.18 9.25 30.87
CA PRO A 61 -18.56 8.75 30.95
C PRO A 61 -19.59 9.84 31.32
N ASP A 62 -19.19 10.86 32.08
CA ASP A 62 -20.10 11.94 32.53
C ASP A 62 -20.33 13.04 31.47
N ASN A 63 -19.44 13.12 30.46
CA ASN A 63 -19.55 14.08 29.36
C ASN A 63 -18.94 13.48 28.08
N PRO A 64 -19.65 12.56 27.41
CA PRO A 64 -19.10 11.84 26.27
C PRO A 64 -18.82 12.80 25.13
N ARG A 65 -17.62 12.71 24.55
CA ARG A 65 -17.35 13.33 23.26
C ARG A 65 -17.80 12.40 22.15
N ILE A 66 -18.46 12.96 21.16
CA ILE A 66 -18.97 12.22 20.02
C ILE A 66 -18.33 12.75 18.74
N SER A 67 -17.90 11.85 17.88
CA SER A 67 -17.34 12.20 16.57
C SER A 67 -18.35 11.84 15.48
N PHE A 68 -18.93 12.87 14.86
CA PHE A 68 -19.77 12.75 13.67
C PHE A 68 -18.87 12.67 12.43
N CYS A 69 -18.95 11.57 11.70
CA CYS A 69 -18.07 11.26 10.59
C CYS A 69 -18.85 11.31 9.27
N THR A 70 -18.43 12.18 8.38
CA THR A 70 -18.86 12.20 6.96
C THR A 70 -17.78 11.52 6.11
N PRO A 71 -18.01 11.24 4.82
CA PRO A 71 -16.94 10.77 3.93
C PRO A 71 -15.76 11.76 3.79
N ARG A 72 -15.94 13.02 4.18
CA ARG A 72 -14.99 14.11 3.98
C ARG A 72 -14.21 14.46 5.25
N TYR A 73 -14.82 14.35 6.43
CA TYR A 73 -14.23 14.82 7.69
C TYR A 73 -14.83 14.16 8.94
N GLU A 74 -14.12 14.33 10.05
CA GLU A 74 -14.57 14.07 11.41
C GLU A 74 -14.91 15.41 12.09
N LEU A 75 -16.13 15.54 12.61
CA LEU A 75 -16.57 16.64 13.45
C LEU A 75 -16.74 16.13 14.88
N VAL A 76 -15.86 16.57 15.78
CA VAL A 76 -15.89 16.17 17.20
C VAL A 76 -16.68 17.18 17.99
N CYS A 77 -17.72 16.69 18.66
CA CYS A 77 -18.65 17.47 19.44
C CYS A 77 -18.65 17.05 20.92
N GLY A 78 -18.92 18.01 21.78
CA GLY A 78 -19.32 17.80 23.17
C GLY A 78 -20.76 18.26 23.40
N LEU A 79 -21.28 18.09 24.61
CA LEU A 79 -22.61 18.58 24.97
C LEU A 79 -22.60 20.09 25.29
N THR A 80 -23.68 20.79 24.97
CA THR A 80 -23.98 22.10 25.56
C THR A 80 -24.21 21.99 27.06
N GLN A 81 -24.13 23.12 27.78
CA GLN A 81 -24.40 23.14 29.23
C GLN A 81 -25.83 22.68 29.58
N GLN A 82 -26.80 22.96 28.71
CA GLN A 82 -28.20 22.58 28.89
C GLN A 82 -28.51 21.17 28.35
N ARG A 83 -27.53 20.49 27.69
CA ARG A 83 -27.65 19.14 27.11
C ARG A 83 -28.75 18.97 26.06
N ASP A 84 -29.17 20.08 25.47
CA ASP A 84 -30.19 20.23 24.43
C ASP A 84 -29.61 20.17 23.00
N ALA A 85 -28.32 20.47 22.83
CA ALA A 85 -27.62 20.43 21.55
C ALA A 85 -26.17 19.94 21.69
N TRP A 86 -25.53 19.69 20.54
CA TRP A 86 -24.11 19.39 20.44
C TRP A 86 -23.31 20.68 20.17
N PHE A 87 -22.10 20.77 20.71
CA PHE A 87 -21.19 21.89 20.47
C PHE A 87 -19.92 21.37 19.80
N ALA A 88 -19.61 21.90 18.62
CA ALA A 88 -18.42 21.50 17.86
C ALA A 88 -17.14 21.97 18.57
N ILE A 89 -16.26 21.01 18.88
CA ILE A 89 -14.97 21.23 19.53
C ILE A 89 -13.85 21.36 18.50
N ARG A 90 -13.84 20.47 17.51
CA ARG A 90 -12.89 20.49 16.38
C ARG A 90 -13.46 19.81 15.16
N MET A 91 -13.02 20.23 13.99
CA MET A 91 -13.18 19.51 12.73
C MET A 91 -11.81 19.12 12.20
N GLY A 92 -11.71 18.00 11.49
CA GLY A 92 -10.46 17.57 10.88
C GLY A 92 -10.65 16.42 9.91
N PRO A 93 -9.61 16.01 9.18
CA PRO A 93 -9.70 14.89 8.25
C PRO A 93 -9.94 13.59 9.03
N LEU A 94 -10.61 12.62 8.39
CA LEU A 94 -10.77 11.29 8.99
C LEU A 94 -9.40 10.66 9.25
N SER A 95 -9.04 10.51 10.52
CA SER A 95 -7.78 9.88 10.91
C SER A 95 -7.79 8.35 10.65
N LEU A 96 -6.61 7.72 10.71
CA LEU A 96 -6.51 6.25 10.65
C LEU A 96 -7.24 5.61 11.84
N ARG A 97 -7.15 6.19 13.04
CA ARG A 97 -7.96 5.82 14.21
C ARG A 97 -9.46 5.84 13.89
N THR A 98 -9.95 6.94 13.32
CA THR A 98 -11.38 7.11 12.97
C THR A 98 -11.82 6.01 12.00
N HIS A 99 -11.04 5.74 10.95
CA HIS A 99 -11.31 4.64 10.01
C HIS A 99 -11.32 3.25 10.68
N ASN A 100 -10.32 2.95 11.50
CA ASN A 100 -10.25 1.67 12.22
C ASN A 100 -11.42 1.52 13.22
N GLN A 101 -11.80 2.61 13.89
CA GLN A 101 -12.95 2.61 14.79
C GLN A 101 -14.26 2.38 14.04
N ILE A 102 -14.45 3.01 12.86
CA ILE A 102 -15.61 2.75 11.98
C ILE A 102 -15.63 1.30 11.51
N ALA A 103 -14.48 0.75 11.10
CA ALA A 103 -14.37 -0.63 10.63
C ALA A 103 -14.71 -1.68 11.70
N ARG A 104 -14.49 -1.35 12.98
CA ARG A 104 -14.83 -2.19 14.15
C ARG A 104 -16.31 -2.13 14.54
N GLY A 105 -17.07 -1.17 14.01
CA GLY A 105 -18.46 -0.91 14.38
C GLY A 105 -18.67 0.54 14.80
N ALA A 106 -19.67 1.17 14.19
CA ALA A 106 -20.10 2.53 14.47
C ALA A 106 -21.63 2.62 14.52
N VAL A 107 -22.16 3.68 15.10
CA VAL A 107 -23.59 3.97 15.10
C VAL A 107 -23.93 4.82 13.88
N ARG A 108 -25.03 4.53 13.21
CA ARG A 108 -25.62 5.40 12.19
C ARG A 108 -26.75 6.19 12.83
N VAL A 109 -26.52 7.46 13.11
CA VAL A 109 -27.50 8.34 13.75
C VAL A 109 -28.34 9.02 12.67
N ALA A 110 -29.65 8.83 12.75
CA ALA A 110 -30.64 9.39 11.83
C ALA A 110 -31.72 10.12 12.63
N PRO A 111 -31.58 11.43 12.87
CA PRO A 111 -32.63 12.24 13.48
C PRO A 111 -33.72 12.61 12.48
N GLU A 112 -34.81 13.21 12.97
CA GLU A 112 -35.89 13.76 12.12
C GLU A 112 -35.34 14.80 11.13
N THR A 113 -34.45 15.67 11.60
CA THR A 113 -33.62 16.53 10.76
C THR A 113 -32.33 16.91 11.49
N TRP A 114 -31.30 17.25 10.71
CA TRP A 114 -30.10 17.92 11.20
C TRP A 114 -30.32 19.43 11.15
N GLY A 115 -29.86 20.13 12.19
CA GLY A 115 -29.79 21.59 12.21
C GLY A 115 -28.39 22.06 12.56
N MET A 116 -27.85 23.04 11.83
CA MET A 116 -26.59 23.72 12.16
C MET A 116 -26.83 25.18 12.48
N VAL A 117 -26.20 25.69 13.53
CA VAL A 117 -26.26 27.11 13.92
C VAL A 117 -24.85 27.62 14.26
N ASP A 118 -24.59 28.89 13.99
CA ASP A 118 -23.24 29.46 14.17
C ASP A 118 -22.94 29.72 15.66
N ASP A 119 -23.97 30.00 16.46
CA ASP A 119 -23.83 30.24 17.90
C ASP A 119 -25.05 29.80 18.73
N LEU A 120 -24.85 29.71 20.06
CA LEU A 120 -25.92 29.36 21.02
C LEU A 120 -27.07 30.38 21.04
N PRO A 121 -26.84 31.71 20.99
CA PRO A 121 -27.92 32.70 20.89
C PRO A 121 -28.83 32.55 19.68
N GLU A 122 -28.32 32.09 18.54
CA GLU A 122 -29.10 31.76 17.35
C GLU A 122 -30.04 30.58 17.59
N LEU A 123 -29.55 29.49 18.21
CA LEU A 123 -30.37 28.35 18.62
C LEU A 123 -31.56 28.79 19.48
N ASN A 124 -31.31 29.66 20.45
CA ASN A 124 -32.32 30.19 21.37
C ASN A 124 -33.32 31.14 20.69
N ARG A 125 -32.89 31.92 19.68
CA ARG A 125 -33.76 32.84 18.93
C ARG A 125 -34.72 32.11 18.00
N GLN A 126 -34.31 30.98 17.43
CA GLN A 126 -35.11 30.23 16.46
C GLN A 126 -36.18 29.34 17.13
N GLY A 127 -36.24 29.28 18.47
CA GLY A 127 -37.31 28.62 19.22
C GLY A 127 -37.27 27.09 19.17
N TYR A 128 -36.17 26.50 18.69
CA TYR A 128 -36.04 25.04 18.55
C TYR A 128 -35.76 24.30 19.87
N GLY A 129 -35.34 25.01 20.94
CA GLY A 129 -34.88 24.43 22.20
C GLY A 129 -35.88 23.52 22.92
N ASP A 130 -37.19 23.72 22.77
CA ASP A 130 -38.21 22.90 23.43
C ASP A 130 -38.56 21.60 22.68
N SER A 131 -38.12 21.47 21.42
CA SER A 131 -38.38 20.30 20.54
C SER A 131 -37.10 19.55 20.13
N ALA A 132 -35.93 20.14 20.39
CA ALA A 132 -34.61 19.60 20.08
C ALA A 132 -34.08 18.70 21.21
N GLY A 133 -33.29 17.69 20.85
CA GLY A 133 -32.58 16.86 21.81
C GLY A 133 -31.27 16.32 21.25
N THR A 134 -30.34 15.99 22.14
CA THR A 134 -29.02 15.44 21.75
C THR A 134 -29.08 13.98 21.33
N GLY A 135 -30.12 13.24 21.74
CA GLY A 135 -30.27 11.81 21.50
C GLY A 135 -29.21 10.94 22.19
N ILE A 136 -28.44 11.51 23.12
CA ILE A 136 -27.21 10.89 23.63
C ILE A 136 -27.44 9.50 24.25
N GLU A 137 -28.52 9.31 25.02
CA GLU A 137 -28.80 8.02 25.65
C GLU A 137 -29.04 6.91 24.61
N ALA A 138 -29.79 7.22 23.56
CA ALA A 138 -30.05 6.30 22.45
C ALA A 138 -28.77 6.02 21.64
N ILE A 139 -27.95 7.04 21.40
CA ILE A 139 -26.65 6.89 20.71
C ILE A 139 -25.70 6.00 21.53
N LEU A 140 -25.62 6.21 22.84
CA LEU A 140 -24.78 5.39 23.73
C LEU A 140 -25.27 3.94 23.82
N ALA A 141 -26.59 3.71 23.84
CA ALA A 141 -27.17 2.37 23.82
C ALA A 141 -26.84 1.65 22.50
N ALA A 142 -27.03 2.33 21.36
CA ALA A 142 -26.69 1.81 20.04
C ALA A 142 -25.18 1.56 19.88
N TRP A 143 -24.35 2.40 20.49
CA TRP A 143 -22.89 2.25 20.48
C TRP A 143 -22.45 0.99 21.23
N LYS A 144 -23.00 0.76 22.43
CA LYS A 144 -22.75 -0.47 23.19
C LYS A 144 -23.16 -1.72 22.41
N GLN A 145 -24.25 -1.64 21.64
CA GLN A 145 -24.69 -2.73 20.76
C GLN A 145 -23.73 -2.93 19.57
N ALA A 146 -23.29 -1.85 18.91
CA ALA A 146 -22.37 -1.91 17.77
C ALA A 146 -20.98 -2.47 18.12
N ARG A 147 -20.59 -2.35 19.39
CA ARG A 147 -19.32 -2.85 19.94
C ARG A 147 -19.39 -4.27 20.51
N GLN A 148 -20.56 -4.92 20.52
CA GLN A 148 -20.63 -6.33 20.88
C GLN A 148 -19.94 -7.19 19.81
N PRO A 149 -18.97 -8.04 20.16
CA PRO A 149 -18.27 -8.87 19.18
C PRO A 149 -19.25 -9.80 18.46
N LEU A 150 -19.20 -9.82 17.12
CA LEU A 150 -19.78 -10.88 16.29
C LEU A 150 -19.25 -12.22 16.82
N ARG A 151 -20.11 -12.99 17.50
CA ARG A 151 -19.73 -14.24 18.15
C ARG A 151 -19.25 -15.27 17.11
N SER A 152 -17.94 -15.40 17.00
CA SER A 152 -17.22 -16.65 16.69
C SER A 152 -15.83 -16.63 17.34
N ALA A 153 -15.77 -16.27 18.62
CA ALA A 153 -14.63 -16.57 19.49
C ALA A 153 -15.13 -17.52 20.59
N PRO A 154 -14.36 -18.58 20.93
CA PRO A 154 -14.75 -19.55 21.93
C PRO A 154 -14.90 -18.88 23.30
N ALA A 155 -15.75 -19.48 24.13
CA ALA A 155 -16.21 -18.98 25.41
C ALA A 155 -15.14 -18.21 26.19
N LYS A 156 -15.51 -17.03 26.71
CA LYS A 156 -14.80 -16.39 27.81
C LYS A 156 -14.51 -17.45 28.87
N SER A 157 -13.25 -17.85 28.98
CA SER A 157 -12.77 -18.68 30.09
C SER A 157 -13.06 -17.92 31.38
N THR A 158 -14.04 -18.39 32.12
CA THR A 158 -14.28 -18.02 33.51
C THR A 158 -13.10 -18.52 34.35
N VAL A 159 -12.09 -17.68 34.56
CA VAL A 159 -11.05 -17.92 35.58
C VAL A 159 -11.39 -17.06 36.81
N PRO A 160 -11.33 -17.58 38.05
CA PRO A 160 -11.66 -16.83 39.26
C PRO A 160 -10.64 -15.72 39.55
N ALA A 161 -11.14 -14.57 40.00
CA ALA A 161 -10.46 -13.28 40.01
C ALA A 161 -9.72 -12.89 41.33
N SER A 162 -9.18 -13.83 42.13
CA SER A 162 -8.61 -13.45 43.44
C SER A 162 -7.11 -13.69 43.65
N GLY A 163 -6.38 -14.32 42.71
CA GLY A 163 -4.92 -14.56 42.85
C GLY A 163 -4.07 -14.22 41.62
N ALA A 164 -4.59 -14.38 40.40
CA ALA A 164 -3.84 -14.10 39.17
C ALA A 164 -3.61 -12.58 38.94
N ASP A 165 -4.47 -11.74 39.50
CA ASP A 165 -4.42 -10.28 39.36
C ASP A 165 -3.27 -9.67 40.19
N SER A 166 -2.84 -10.30 41.31
CA SER A 166 -1.76 -9.75 42.15
C SER A 166 -0.38 -9.89 41.48
N ALA A 167 -0.05 -11.06 40.94
CA ALA A 167 1.24 -11.29 40.27
C ALA A 167 1.40 -10.42 39.01
N GLN A 168 0.32 -10.22 38.25
CA GLN A 168 0.29 -9.33 37.09
C GLN A 168 0.53 -7.87 37.50
N ARG A 169 -0.13 -7.39 38.56
CA ARG A 169 0.09 -6.04 39.09
C ARG A 169 1.52 -5.85 39.61
N THR A 170 2.06 -6.82 40.35
CA THR A 170 3.44 -6.78 40.85
C THR A 170 4.43 -6.72 39.70
N PHE A 171 4.28 -7.56 38.67
CA PHE A 171 5.13 -7.53 37.48
C PHE A 171 5.09 -6.15 36.79
N LEU A 172 3.90 -5.61 36.54
CA LEU A 172 3.77 -4.30 35.88
C LEU A 172 4.30 -3.16 36.75
N SER A 173 4.20 -3.26 38.08
CA SER A 173 4.84 -2.31 39.01
C SER A 173 6.35 -2.41 38.92
N ASN A 174 6.91 -3.62 38.94
CA ASN A 174 8.35 -3.85 38.84
C ASN A 174 8.93 -3.30 37.52
N VAL A 175 8.22 -3.48 36.40
CA VAL A 175 8.66 -2.94 35.11
C VAL A 175 8.62 -1.41 35.11
N ASP A 176 7.59 -0.77 35.68
CA ASP A 176 7.55 0.69 35.82
C ASP A 176 8.72 1.21 36.68
N THR A 177 8.99 0.58 37.83
CA THR A 177 10.13 0.94 38.68
C THR A 177 11.45 0.83 37.93
N LEU A 178 11.65 -0.22 37.11
CA LEU A 178 12.85 -0.34 36.27
C LEU A 178 12.97 0.80 35.25
N ILE A 179 11.85 1.22 34.64
CA ILE A 179 11.80 2.33 33.69
C ILE A 179 12.17 3.64 34.39
N GLU A 180 11.61 3.89 35.57
CA GLU A 180 11.88 5.08 36.39
C GLU A 180 13.35 5.16 36.81
N LEU A 181 13.89 4.08 37.38
CA LEU A 181 15.30 4.02 37.78
C LEU A 181 16.25 4.19 36.58
N ALA A 182 15.92 3.59 35.43
CA ALA A 182 16.72 3.78 34.22
C ALA A 182 16.67 5.23 33.70
N CYS A 183 15.51 5.89 33.79
CA CYS A 183 15.34 7.30 33.43
C CYS A 183 16.15 8.21 34.37
N GLU A 184 16.09 7.95 35.68
CA GLU A 184 16.87 8.70 36.67
C GLU A 184 18.38 8.58 36.43
N VAL A 185 18.90 7.38 36.19
CA VAL A 185 20.34 7.18 35.90
C VAL A 185 20.77 7.97 34.68
N GLU A 186 19.98 7.96 33.61
CA GLU A 186 20.32 8.68 32.39
C GLU A 186 20.29 10.20 32.61
N LEU A 187 19.30 10.71 33.35
CA LEU A 187 19.21 12.13 33.73
C LEU A 187 20.36 12.56 34.65
N GLU A 188 20.73 11.74 35.64
CA GLU A 188 21.87 12.01 36.51
C GLU A 188 23.20 11.99 35.73
N ARG A 189 23.37 11.03 34.82
CA ARG A 189 24.55 10.96 33.95
C ARG A 189 24.64 12.20 33.06
N ALA A 190 23.53 12.65 32.50
CA ALA A 190 23.46 13.89 31.74
C ALA A 190 23.85 15.10 32.59
N ALA A 191 23.35 15.17 33.82
CA ALA A 191 23.66 16.25 34.76
C ALA A 191 25.15 16.27 35.18
N ARG A 192 25.80 15.10 35.24
CA ARG A 192 27.23 14.96 35.54
C ARG A 192 28.14 15.24 34.34
N GLN A 193 27.63 15.20 33.11
CA GLN A 193 28.44 15.49 31.91
C GLN A 193 28.76 16.99 31.86
N GLU A 194 30.06 17.31 31.81
CA GLU A 194 30.50 18.70 31.76
C GLU A 194 30.06 19.40 30.47
N ARG A 195 29.58 20.63 30.65
CA ARG A 195 29.30 21.56 29.57
C ARG A 195 30.59 21.87 28.81
N VAL A 196 30.62 21.64 27.51
CA VAL A 196 31.77 21.95 26.67
C VAL A 196 31.66 23.41 26.24
N LEU A 197 32.67 24.22 26.59
CA LEU A 197 32.68 25.64 26.25
C LEU A 197 32.93 25.86 24.75
N ILE A 198 32.12 26.75 24.18
CA ILE A 198 32.22 27.19 22.79
C ILE A 198 33.30 28.28 22.70
N LYS A 199 34.21 28.13 21.74
CA LYS A 199 35.24 29.12 21.39
C LYS A 199 34.73 30.12 20.36
N SER A 200 34.11 29.62 19.29
CA SER A 200 33.50 30.44 18.24
C SER A 200 32.45 29.64 17.47
N ALA A 201 31.52 30.33 16.81
CA ALA A 201 30.52 29.72 15.94
C ALA A 201 30.50 30.44 14.59
N GLU A 202 30.59 29.67 13.50
CA GLU A 202 30.54 30.13 12.12
C GLU A 202 29.28 29.58 11.44
N GLN A 203 28.57 30.43 10.70
CA GLN A 203 27.37 30.00 9.98
C GLN A 203 27.74 29.29 8.67
N LEU A 204 27.25 28.07 8.47
CA LEU A 204 27.37 27.34 7.21
C LEU A 204 26.10 27.44 6.36
N SER A 205 24.93 27.45 7.00
CA SER A 205 23.63 27.63 6.35
C SER A 205 22.61 28.26 7.31
N ARG A 206 21.35 28.43 6.87
CA ARG A 206 20.26 28.98 7.72
C ARG A 206 20.00 28.17 9.00
N SER A 207 20.34 26.88 9.02
CA SER A 207 20.10 25.98 10.16
C SER A 207 21.35 25.20 10.58
N ALA A 208 22.51 25.43 9.98
CA ALA A 208 23.74 24.71 10.30
C ALA A 208 24.88 25.67 10.63
N TYR A 209 25.56 25.39 11.74
CA TYR A 209 26.67 26.20 12.26
C TYR A 209 27.83 25.29 12.64
N ARG A 210 29.04 25.73 12.33
CA ARG A 210 30.29 25.12 12.78
C ARG A 210 30.69 25.75 14.11
N PHE A 211 30.85 24.94 15.13
CA PHE A 211 31.30 25.34 16.46
C PHE A 211 32.73 24.88 16.68
N GLU A 212 33.62 25.81 17.00
CA GLU A 212 34.93 25.50 17.57
C GLU A 212 34.79 25.41 19.09
N LEU A 213 35.34 24.36 19.69
CA LEU A 213 35.24 24.06 21.11
C LEU A 213 36.58 24.31 21.81
N ASN A 214 36.54 24.73 23.07
CA ASN A 214 37.75 24.96 23.88
C ASN A 214 38.50 23.65 24.19
N THR A 215 37.77 22.56 24.31
CA THR A 215 38.30 21.22 24.58
C THR A 215 37.78 20.24 23.55
N GLN A 216 38.54 19.17 23.34
CA GLN A 216 38.11 18.09 22.47
C GLN A 216 36.90 17.39 23.12
N SER A 217 35.75 17.43 22.47
CA SER A 217 34.54 16.80 22.98
C SER A 217 34.46 15.32 22.56
N GLY A 218 33.84 14.50 23.41
CA GLY A 218 33.53 13.10 23.10
C GLY A 218 32.24 12.91 22.29
N PHE A 219 31.67 13.98 21.73
CA PHE A 219 30.37 13.92 21.06
C PHE A 219 30.46 13.17 19.72
N ARG A 220 29.39 12.45 19.38
CA ARG A 220 29.30 11.64 18.16
C ARG A 220 28.36 12.28 17.15
N VAL A 221 28.65 12.12 15.86
CA VAL A 221 27.70 12.47 14.78
C VAL A 221 26.34 11.82 15.07
N GLY A 222 25.27 12.60 14.91
CA GLY A 222 23.89 12.20 15.20
C GLY A 222 23.45 12.34 16.66
N ALA A 223 24.35 12.73 17.57
CA ALA A 223 23.98 13.06 18.95
C ALA A 223 23.22 14.39 19.02
N TYR A 224 22.26 14.46 19.94
CA TYR A 224 21.54 15.69 20.22
C TYR A 224 22.29 16.48 21.28
N LEU A 225 22.52 17.76 20.98
CA LEU A 225 23.10 18.69 21.91
C LEU A 225 22.09 19.78 22.22
N GLN A 226 22.15 20.24 23.46
CA GLN A 226 21.54 21.46 23.91
C GLN A 226 22.66 22.51 24.03
N ALA A 227 22.42 23.68 23.47
CA ALA A 227 23.30 24.83 23.62
C ALA A 227 22.67 25.87 24.56
N GLY A 228 23.49 26.62 25.28
CA GLY A 228 23.00 27.68 26.14
C GLY A 228 23.98 28.82 26.38
N ASN A 229 23.47 29.94 26.88
CA ASN A 229 24.24 31.12 27.28
C ASN A 229 23.99 31.42 28.78
N GLY A 230 24.95 31.10 29.65
CA GLY A 230 24.83 31.33 31.11
C GLY A 230 24.32 30.12 31.91
N GLU A 231 23.86 30.37 33.14
CA GLU A 231 23.32 29.33 34.05
C GLU A 231 21.88 28.95 33.70
N THR A 232 21.07 29.91 33.24
CA THR A 232 19.69 29.71 32.81
C THR A 232 19.59 29.24 31.36
N SER A 233 18.81 28.19 31.18
CA SER A 233 18.63 27.39 29.97
C SER A 233 17.89 28.16 28.86
N SER A 234 18.62 28.86 28.01
CA SER A 234 18.15 29.22 26.65
C SER A 234 18.40 28.02 25.73
N GLU A 235 17.50 27.04 25.76
CA GLU A 235 17.70 25.71 25.15
C GLU A 235 17.54 25.77 23.63
N ILE A 236 18.65 25.95 22.91
CA ILE A 236 18.64 25.75 21.47
C ILE A 236 19.18 24.37 21.18
N ASP A 237 18.30 23.52 20.64
CA ASP A 237 18.62 22.13 20.36
C ASP A 237 19.13 21.94 18.94
N GLY A 238 20.19 21.16 18.81
CA GLY A 238 20.69 20.76 17.51
C GLY A 238 21.15 19.30 17.49
N ILE A 239 21.30 18.77 16.29
CA ILE A 239 21.91 17.48 16.02
C ILE A 239 23.28 17.67 15.40
N ILE A 240 24.25 16.88 15.85
CA ILE A 240 25.60 16.93 15.29
C ILE A 240 25.58 16.32 13.89
N ALA A 241 25.92 17.11 12.88
CA ALA A 241 26.05 16.65 11.50
C ALA A 241 27.46 16.13 11.19
N GLU A 242 28.49 16.77 11.76
CA GLU A 242 29.89 16.42 11.52
C GLU A 242 30.74 16.69 12.78
N THR A 243 31.82 15.95 12.97
CA THR A 243 32.82 16.24 14.01
C THR A 243 34.23 16.07 13.43
N THR A 244 35.12 17.01 13.75
CA THR A 244 36.53 17.00 13.36
C THR A 244 37.38 17.63 14.47
N GLY A 245 38.05 16.81 15.29
CA GLY A 245 38.89 17.30 16.38
C GLY A 245 38.10 18.10 17.42
N ASN A 246 38.38 19.40 17.51
CA ASN A 246 37.68 20.33 18.41
C ASN A 246 36.55 21.11 17.71
N SER A 247 36.30 20.82 16.43
CA SER A 247 35.25 21.45 15.64
C SER A 247 34.08 20.48 15.48
N LEU A 248 32.84 20.97 15.57
CA LEU A 248 31.66 20.19 15.20
C LEU A 248 30.68 21.04 14.39
N VAL A 249 29.91 20.40 13.52
CA VAL A 249 28.79 21.05 12.83
C VAL A 249 27.51 20.66 13.55
N LEU A 250 26.80 21.65 14.08
CA LEU A 250 25.50 21.47 14.71
C LEU A 250 24.42 21.99 13.77
N ARG A 251 23.46 21.12 13.44
CA ARG A 251 22.27 21.46 12.65
C ARG A 251 21.09 21.63 13.60
N PHE A 252 20.53 22.83 13.65
CA PHE A 252 19.35 23.16 14.43
C PHE A 252 18.07 22.73 13.71
N TYR A 253 17.05 22.36 14.49
CA TYR A 253 15.75 21.94 13.95
C TYR A 253 14.97 23.06 13.29
N GLN A 254 15.14 24.27 13.78
CA GLN A 254 14.59 25.49 13.20
C GLN A 254 15.73 26.44 12.85
N PRO A 255 15.58 27.29 11.81
CA PRO A 255 16.55 28.35 11.55
C PRO A 255 16.73 29.22 12.80
N VAL A 256 17.98 29.38 13.23
CA VAL A 256 18.32 30.18 14.41
C VAL A 256 19.02 31.45 13.92
N GLU A 257 18.69 32.60 14.51
CA GLU A 257 19.35 33.84 14.13
C GLU A 257 20.86 33.79 14.46
N PRO A 258 21.75 34.28 13.58
CA PRO A 258 23.19 34.25 13.81
C PRO A 258 23.62 34.93 15.11
N LYS A 259 22.94 36.02 15.50
CA LYS A 259 23.20 36.73 16.77
C LYS A 259 22.95 35.84 17.98
N THR A 260 21.91 35.01 17.94
CA THR A 260 21.58 34.07 19.00
C THR A 260 22.64 32.98 19.10
N VAL A 261 23.07 32.42 17.98
CA VAL A 261 24.14 31.40 17.94
C VAL A 261 25.48 31.94 18.44
N GLN A 262 25.84 33.18 18.07
CA GLN A 262 27.06 33.84 18.53
C GLN A 262 27.07 34.12 20.04
N SER A 263 25.89 34.14 20.68
CA SER A 263 25.77 34.34 22.12
C SER A 263 25.92 33.06 22.94
N LEU A 264 25.86 31.88 22.29
CA LEU A 264 25.97 30.57 22.97
C LEU A 264 27.38 30.39 23.56
N LYS A 265 27.44 29.93 24.80
CA LYS A 265 28.70 29.77 25.56
C LYS A 265 29.10 28.32 25.76
N TRP A 266 28.14 27.40 25.74
CA TRP A 266 28.39 25.99 25.98
C TRP A 266 27.47 25.08 25.20
N LEU A 267 27.92 23.84 25.00
CA LEU A 267 27.15 22.71 24.48
C LEU A 267 27.15 21.57 25.52
N ALA A 268 26.02 20.89 25.68
CA ALA A 268 25.88 19.69 26.49
C ALA A 268 25.00 18.65 25.79
N PRO A 269 25.14 17.34 26.09
CA PRO A 269 24.25 16.33 25.54
C PRO A 269 22.80 16.56 25.96
N LYS A 270 21.90 16.53 24.97
CA LYS A 270 20.46 16.53 25.22
C LYS A 270 19.99 15.10 25.42
N VAL A 271 19.56 14.78 26.64
CA VAL A 271 18.89 13.52 26.93
C VAL A 271 17.40 13.64 26.63
N SER A 272 16.85 12.64 25.94
CA SER A 272 15.42 12.55 25.66
C SER A 272 14.78 11.52 26.58
N THR A 273 13.78 11.94 27.35
CA THR A 273 12.98 11.03 28.18
C THR A 273 11.89 10.30 27.39
N LYS A 274 11.75 10.58 26.08
CA LYS A 274 10.68 10.05 25.22
C LYS A 274 10.64 8.52 25.19
N GLN A 275 11.79 7.86 25.25
CA GLN A 275 11.87 6.40 25.32
C GLN A 275 11.13 5.86 26.55
N TYR A 276 11.37 6.44 27.73
CA TYR A 276 10.75 5.99 28.98
C TYR A 276 9.25 6.27 28.98
N THR A 277 8.81 7.40 28.40
CA THR A 277 7.37 7.66 28.18
C THR A 277 6.70 6.60 27.31
N ILE A 278 7.38 6.16 26.24
CA ILE A 278 6.89 5.09 25.35
C ILE A 278 6.81 3.75 26.10
N GLN A 279 7.82 3.41 26.91
CA GLN A 279 7.84 2.19 27.70
C GLN A 279 6.71 2.19 28.74
N HIS A 280 6.52 3.30 29.48
CA HIS A 280 5.39 3.46 30.40
C HIS A 280 4.04 3.34 29.69
N ALA A 281 3.88 3.91 28.49
CA ALA A 281 2.65 3.78 27.72
C ALA A 281 2.32 2.31 27.40
N ALA A 282 3.33 1.48 27.10
CA ALA A 282 3.15 0.04 26.89
C ALA A 282 2.74 -0.70 28.19
N VAL A 283 3.32 -0.34 29.34
CA VAL A 283 2.91 -0.88 30.65
C VAL A 283 1.48 -0.48 30.98
N GLN A 284 1.09 0.77 30.72
CA GLN A 284 -0.26 1.26 30.94
C GLN A 284 -1.27 0.57 30.01
N ALA A 285 -0.93 0.34 28.73
CA ALA A 285 -1.77 -0.43 27.82
C ALA A 285 -2.03 -1.85 28.35
N LEU A 286 -1.04 -2.49 29.00
CA LEU A 286 -1.23 -3.79 29.65
C LEU A 286 -2.13 -3.69 30.88
N ARG A 287 -1.95 -2.67 31.73
CA ARG A 287 -2.82 -2.43 32.90
C ARG A 287 -4.28 -2.21 32.50
N ASN A 288 -4.51 -1.50 31.40
CA ASN A 288 -5.84 -1.18 30.90
C ASN A 288 -6.48 -2.32 30.07
N GLY A 289 -5.75 -3.40 29.80
CA GLY A 289 -6.22 -4.48 28.93
C GLY A 289 -6.33 -4.08 27.45
N GLU A 290 -5.57 -3.07 27.02
CA GLU A 290 -5.55 -2.52 25.66
C GLU A 290 -4.55 -3.26 24.74
N SER A 291 -3.79 -4.23 25.27
CA SER A 291 -2.93 -5.12 24.49
C SER A 291 -3.74 -5.94 23.47
N LEU A 292 -3.26 -6.00 22.22
CA LEU A 292 -3.91 -6.79 21.17
C LEU A 292 -3.88 -8.30 21.41
N ASN A 293 -2.88 -8.79 22.15
CA ASN A 293 -2.92 -10.13 22.71
C ASN A 293 -3.45 -10.05 24.16
N PRO A 294 -4.70 -10.49 24.40
CA PRO A 294 -5.31 -10.43 25.74
C PRO A 294 -4.69 -11.43 26.73
N ARG A 295 -3.88 -12.38 26.24
CA ARG A 295 -3.20 -13.40 27.06
C ARG A 295 -1.73 -13.10 27.28
N LEU A 296 -1.24 -11.93 26.88
CA LEU A 296 0.18 -11.62 26.94
C LEU A 296 0.75 -11.76 28.37
N LEU A 297 0.06 -11.24 29.37
CA LEU A 297 0.51 -11.34 30.77
C LEU A 297 0.45 -12.77 31.32
N SER A 298 -0.61 -13.52 31.00
CA SER A 298 -0.73 -14.92 31.43
C SER A 298 0.29 -15.83 30.71
N LEU A 299 0.69 -15.52 29.49
CA LEU A 299 1.83 -16.15 28.82
C LEU A 299 3.14 -15.88 29.55
N ILE A 300 3.42 -14.61 29.84
CA ILE A 300 4.70 -14.18 30.43
C ILE A 300 4.86 -14.70 31.86
N LEU A 301 3.81 -14.63 32.67
CA LEU A 301 3.89 -14.89 34.11
C LEU A 301 3.43 -16.29 34.48
N GLU A 302 2.34 -16.76 33.88
CA GLU A 302 1.68 -18.03 34.25
C GLU A 302 2.05 -19.18 33.30
N ASN A 303 2.84 -18.91 32.26
CA ASN A 303 3.28 -19.88 31.26
C ASN A 303 2.12 -20.57 30.52
N ARG A 304 1.00 -19.86 30.32
CA ARG A 304 -0.23 -20.39 29.70
C ARG A 304 -0.25 -20.18 28.19
N PHE A 305 0.28 -21.15 27.44
CA PHE A 305 0.25 -21.18 25.97
C PHE A 305 -1.01 -21.85 25.43
N GLU A 306 -1.52 -21.36 24.30
CA GLU A 306 -2.60 -22.03 23.57
C GLU A 306 -2.06 -23.21 22.76
N SER A 307 -2.81 -24.32 22.80
CA SER A 307 -2.48 -25.51 22.02
C SER A 307 -2.84 -25.32 20.55
N TYR A 308 -1.98 -25.79 19.65
CA TYR A 308 -2.18 -25.71 18.20
C TYR A 308 -1.57 -26.91 17.49
N PRO A 309 -2.06 -27.29 16.29
CA PRO A 309 -1.54 -28.44 15.56
C PRO A 309 -0.07 -28.22 15.19
N THR A 310 0.79 -29.18 15.52
CA THR A 310 2.21 -29.10 15.13
C THR A 310 2.37 -29.66 13.71
N PRO A 311 2.93 -28.88 12.76
CA PRO A 311 3.04 -29.30 11.38
C PRO A 311 4.02 -30.47 11.26
N THR A 312 3.67 -31.49 10.49
CA THR A 312 4.57 -32.60 10.17
C THR A 312 5.59 -32.12 9.15
N ILE A 313 6.88 -32.14 9.52
CA ILE A 313 7.95 -31.63 8.66
C ILE A 313 8.68 -32.80 8.03
N THR A 314 8.61 -32.91 6.71
CA THR A 314 9.38 -33.90 5.95
C THR A 314 10.87 -33.56 5.96
N SER A 315 11.70 -34.57 6.21
CA SER A 315 13.15 -34.48 6.07
C SER A 315 13.54 -34.14 4.62
N GLY A 316 14.55 -33.30 4.46
CA GLY A 316 15.07 -32.90 3.15
C GLY A 316 16.43 -32.23 3.28
N ALA A 317 17.27 -32.38 2.26
CA ALA A 317 18.58 -31.74 2.18
C ALA A 317 18.45 -30.34 1.54
N GLY A 318 19.27 -29.38 2.01
CA GLY A 318 19.33 -28.01 1.47
C GLY A 318 18.72 -26.93 2.38
N LYS A 319 18.70 -25.68 1.90
CA LYS A 319 18.06 -24.55 2.58
C LYS A 319 16.65 -24.33 2.01
N PRO A 320 15.61 -24.08 2.84
CA PRO A 320 15.62 -24.18 4.29
C PRO A 320 15.74 -25.65 4.76
N ASN A 321 16.55 -25.89 5.80
CA ASN A 321 16.71 -27.22 6.39
C ASN A 321 15.49 -27.59 7.28
N PRO A 322 15.39 -28.82 7.82
CA PRO A 322 14.25 -29.22 8.63
C PRO A 322 13.96 -28.33 9.85
N ALA A 323 14.99 -27.86 10.57
CA ALA A 323 14.82 -26.97 11.71
C ALA A 323 14.30 -25.58 11.30
N GLN A 324 14.83 -25.01 10.21
CA GLN A 324 14.36 -23.76 9.62
C GLN A 324 12.91 -23.89 9.13
N LYS A 325 12.57 -24.99 8.42
CA LYS A 325 11.19 -25.30 8.04
C LYS A 325 10.29 -25.38 9.27
N THR A 326 10.76 -25.97 10.36
CA THR A 326 9.98 -26.10 11.61
C THR A 326 9.69 -24.74 12.21
N MET A 327 10.69 -23.86 12.25
CA MET A 327 10.50 -22.48 12.66
C MET A 327 9.48 -21.76 11.78
N ILE A 328 9.63 -21.86 10.45
CA ILE A 328 8.76 -21.18 9.47
C ILE A 328 7.32 -21.66 9.62
N GLU A 329 7.05 -22.96 9.51
CA GLU A 329 5.69 -23.51 9.54
C GLU A 329 4.99 -23.24 10.88
N ARG A 330 5.71 -23.37 12.01
CA ARG A 330 5.14 -23.03 13.32
C ARG A 330 4.86 -21.54 13.46
N ALA A 331 5.75 -20.67 12.97
CA ALA A 331 5.54 -19.22 13.01
C ALA A 331 4.31 -18.77 12.20
N LEU A 332 3.94 -19.51 11.15
CA LEU A 332 2.74 -19.23 10.37
C LEU A 332 1.44 -19.46 11.16
N ILE A 333 1.41 -20.49 12.01
CA ILE A 333 0.17 -20.96 12.65
C ILE A 333 0.08 -20.71 14.16
N VAL A 334 1.20 -20.41 14.83
CA VAL A 334 1.23 -20.23 16.28
C VAL A 334 0.19 -19.18 16.72
N PRO A 335 -0.70 -19.49 17.67
CA PRO A 335 -1.77 -18.58 18.08
C PRO A 335 -1.27 -17.40 18.93
N ASP A 336 -0.19 -17.59 19.69
CA ASP A 336 0.28 -16.60 20.66
C ASP A 336 1.77 -16.28 20.55
N LEU A 337 2.66 -17.25 20.85
CA LEU A 337 4.09 -16.99 20.95
C LEU A 337 4.93 -18.18 20.51
N LEU A 338 5.90 -17.94 19.61
CA LEU A 338 6.95 -18.89 19.25
C LEU A 338 8.32 -18.38 19.71
N LEU A 339 9.11 -19.25 20.33
CA LEU A 339 10.48 -18.99 20.74
C LEU A 339 11.43 -19.76 19.81
N ALA A 340 12.24 -19.03 19.04
CA ALA A 340 13.22 -19.61 18.14
C ALA A 340 14.65 -19.33 18.64
N LEU A 341 15.31 -20.37 19.15
CA LEU A 341 16.74 -20.35 19.45
C LEU A 341 17.52 -20.47 18.15
N GLY A 342 18.23 -19.41 17.78
CA GLY A 342 19.10 -19.41 16.60
C GLY A 342 20.55 -19.16 16.99
N PRO A 343 21.33 -20.23 17.23
CA PRO A 343 22.78 -20.16 17.41
C PRO A 343 23.49 -19.46 16.24
N PRO A 344 24.77 -19.05 16.39
CA PRO A 344 25.53 -18.37 15.35
C PRO A 344 25.56 -19.15 14.02
N GLY A 345 25.38 -18.45 12.90
CA GLY A 345 25.51 -19.03 11.55
C GLY A 345 24.34 -19.91 11.09
N THR A 346 23.23 -19.99 11.83
CA THR A 346 22.10 -20.89 11.53
C THR A 346 21.08 -20.35 10.52
N GLY A 347 21.30 -19.15 9.97
CA GLY A 347 20.38 -18.54 9.00
C GLY A 347 19.07 -18.02 9.61
N LYS A 348 19.14 -17.43 10.82
CA LYS A 348 18.01 -16.74 11.49
C LYS A 348 17.31 -15.75 10.56
N THR A 349 18.08 -14.82 10.00
CA THR A 349 17.57 -13.75 9.12
C THR A 349 16.86 -14.30 7.88
N ASP A 350 17.41 -15.35 7.25
CA ASP A 350 16.77 -16.00 6.10
C ASP A 350 15.42 -16.63 6.47
N SER A 351 15.34 -17.27 7.64
CA SER A 351 14.09 -17.86 8.15
C SER A 351 13.06 -16.77 8.48
N ILE A 352 13.49 -15.66 9.09
CA ILE A 352 12.63 -14.50 9.36
C ILE A 352 12.08 -13.93 8.05
N ARG A 353 12.92 -13.72 7.02
CA ARG A 353 12.48 -13.20 5.72
C ARG A 353 11.42 -14.09 5.08
N GLU A 354 11.58 -15.41 5.13
CA GLU A 354 10.60 -16.36 4.61
C GLU A 354 9.27 -16.30 5.39
N ILE A 355 9.31 -16.19 6.72
CA ILE A 355 8.10 -16.00 7.53
C ILE A 355 7.40 -14.71 7.14
N VAL A 356 8.14 -13.61 7.05
CA VAL A 356 7.61 -12.29 6.68
C VAL A 356 6.94 -12.34 5.30
N ALA A 357 7.61 -12.91 4.29
CA ALA A 357 7.07 -13.01 2.94
C ALA A 357 5.79 -13.85 2.89
N ARG A 358 5.75 -15.01 3.56
CA ARG A 358 4.56 -15.86 3.59
C ARG A 358 3.38 -15.24 4.35
N GLN A 359 3.65 -14.54 5.45
CA GLN A 359 2.60 -13.84 6.20
C GLN A 359 2.03 -12.67 5.39
N SER A 360 2.90 -11.90 4.74
CA SER A 360 2.49 -10.83 3.82
C SER A 360 1.63 -11.37 2.67
N ALA A 361 1.99 -12.52 2.08
CA ALA A 361 1.19 -13.17 1.05
C ALA A 361 -0.21 -13.63 1.54
N LEU A 362 -0.37 -13.87 2.85
CA LEU A 362 -1.66 -14.15 3.50
C LEU A 362 -2.43 -12.86 3.87
N GLY A 363 -1.95 -11.69 3.44
CA GLY A 363 -2.54 -10.39 3.77
C GLY A 363 -2.38 -9.99 5.24
N LYS A 364 -1.42 -10.60 5.96
CA LYS A 364 -1.16 -10.31 7.37
C LYS A 364 -0.15 -9.18 7.51
N LYS A 365 -0.40 -8.27 8.44
CA LYS A 365 0.53 -7.16 8.73
C LYS A 365 1.58 -7.59 9.74
N VAL A 366 2.86 -7.47 9.39
CA VAL A 366 3.98 -7.96 10.21
C VAL A 366 4.86 -6.80 10.68
N LEU A 367 5.19 -6.76 11.97
CA LEU A 367 6.24 -5.90 12.51
C LEU A 367 7.52 -6.70 12.67
N VAL A 368 8.59 -6.28 12.00
CA VAL A 368 9.95 -6.74 12.25
C VAL A 368 10.62 -5.76 13.21
N THR A 369 11.10 -6.25 14.34
CA THR A 369 11.70 -5.41 15.37
C THR A 369 12.95 -6.01 15.99
N SER A 370 13.77 -5.15 16.61
CA SER A 370 14.96 -5.52 17.35
C SER A 370 15.42 -4.33 18.21
N LYS A 371 16.38 -4.55 19.12
CA LYS A 371 17.07 -3.46 19.83
C LYS A 371 17.93 -2.61 18.87
N ASN A 372 18.50 -3.23 17.85
CA ASN A 372 19.50 -2.61 16.97
C ASN A 372 18.94 -2.32 15.56
N ASN A 373 19.22 -1.13 15.01
CA ASN A 373 18.82 -0.75 13.64
C ASN A 373 19.34 -1.75 12.60
N LYS A 374 20.61 -2.15 12.70
CA LYS A 374 21.24 -3.09 11.75
C LYS A 374 20.52 -4.43 11.65
N ALA A 375 19.98 -4.96 12.75
CA ALA A 375 19.25 -6.23 12.73
C ALA A 375 17.93 -6.11 11.95
N VAL A 376 17.19 -5.02 12.17
CA VAL A 376 15.99 -4.69 11.40
C VAL A 376 16.32 -4.50 9.92
N ASP A 377 17.35 -3.70 9.64
CA ASP A 377 17.78 -3.38 8.28
C ASP A 377 18.19 -4.64 7.52
N ASN A 378 18.96 -5.54 8.15
CA ASN A 378 19.34 -6.82 7.55
C ASN A 378 18.11 -7.67 7.17
N VAL A 379 17.06 -7.71 7.99
CA VAL A 379 15.86 -8.48 7.64
C VAL A 379 15.15 -7.84 6.46
N LEU A 380 14.98 -6.52 6.46
CA LEU A 380 14.30 -5.81 5.39
C LEU A 380 15.07 -5.85 4.06
N ASP A 381 16.39 -5.76 4.13
CA ASP A 381 17.29 -5.93 3.00
C ASP A 381 17.13 -7.37 2.46
N GLY A 382 16.61 -7.50 1.25
CA GLY A 382 16.32 -8.80 0.63
C GLY A 382 14.87 -9.27 0.70
N LEU A 383 13.95 -8.54 1.34
CA LEU A 383 12.52 -8.79 1.16
C LEU A 383 12.10 -8.45 -0.28
N LYS A 384 11.53 -9.43 -0.99
CA LYS A 384 11.04 -9.27 -2.36
C LYS A 384 9.51 -9.38 -2.39
N ASN A 385 8.86 -8.59 -3.24
CA ASN A 385 7.41 -8.62 -3.46
C ASN A 385 6.56 -8.34 -2.20
N VAL A 386 7.08 -7.50 -1.29
CA VAL A 386 6.41 -7.12 -0.05
C VAL A 386 6.36 -5.60 0.03
N HIS A 387 5.22 -5.02 0.42
CA HIS A 387 5.13 -3.59 0.69
C HIS A 387 5.70 -3.29 2.08
N ALA A 388 7.02 -3.12 2.14
CA ALA A 388 7.72 -2.80 3.39
C ALA A 388 7.86 -1.29 3.63
N LEU A 389 7.79 -0.88 4.90
CA LEU A 389 8.18 0.44 5.40
C LEU A 389 9.23 0.30 6.49
N ARG A 390 10.16 1.26 6.53
CA ARG A 390 11.17 1.39 7.59
C ARG A 390 10.88 2.65 8.42
N ILE A 391 10.74 2.50 9.74
CA ILE A 391 10.61 3.62 10.69
C ILE A 391 11.94 3.84 11.37
N GLY A 392 12.66 4.88 10.99
CA GLY A 392 13.94 5.23 11.59
C GLY A 392 14.47 6.53 11.01
N ARG A 393 15.51 7.07 11.63
CA ARG A 393 16.22 8.24 11.09
C ARG A 393 17.18 7.79 9.99
N GLU A 394 17.27 8.55 8.90
CA GLU A 394 18.06 8.16 7.74
C GLU A 394 19.55 7.94 8.07
N GLU A 395 20.10 8.67 9.04
CA GLU A 395 21.50 8.60 9.44
C GLU A 395 21.88 7.27 10.10
N VAL A 396 20.92 6.58 10.73
CA VAL A 396 21.14 5.30 11.44
C VAL A 396 20.66 4.09 10.66
N VAL A 397 19.96 4.32 9.54
CA VAL A 397 19.40 3.29 8.67
C VAL A 397 20.40 2.97 7.57
N ALA A 398 20.63 1.67 7.36
CA ALA A 398 21.58 1.18 6.36
C ALA A 398 21.20 1.69 4.95
N PRO A 399 22.19 2.13 4.13
CA PRO A 399 21.95 2.73 2.81
C PRO A 399 21.00 1.92 1.91
N GLU A 400 21.12 0.59 1.95
CA GLU A 400 20.39 -0.37 1.12
C GLU A 400 18.87 -0.32 1.36
N VAL A 401 18.45 0.01 2.58
CA VAL A 401 17.03 0.05 2.99
C VAL A 401 16.49 1.46 3.17
N ARG A 402 17.28 2.51 2.91
CA ARG A 402 16.80 3.91 2.98
C ARG A 402 15.63 4.18 2.04
N SER A 403 15.56 3.47 0.92
CA SER A 403 14.41 3.54 -0.01
C SER A 403 13.08 3.11 0.63
N LEU A 404 13.11 2.38 1.75
CA LEU A 404 11.94 1.93 2.50
C LEU A 404 11.47 2.94 3.55
N LEU A 405 12.23 4.01 3.82
CA LEU A 405 11.80 5.09 4.70
C LEU A 405 10.53 5.74 4.15
N ILE A 406 9.58 6.08 5.01
CA ILE A 406 8.28 6.61 4.59
C ILE A 406 8.39 7.84 3.69
N ASP A 407 9.32 8.74 3.99
CA ASP A 407 9.55 9.96 3.20
C ASP A 407 10.09 9.61 1.81
N ASN A 408 11.09 8.72 1.72
CA ASN A 408 11.63 8.24 0.45
C ASN A 408 10.61 7.45 -0.38
N ARG A 409 9.77 6.64 0.27
CA ARG A 409 8.65 5.92 -0.38
C ARG A 409 7.61 6.89 -0.93
N ALA A 410 7.29 7.93 -0.17
CA ALA A 410 6.39 8.98 -0.63
C ALA A 410 6.98 9.75 -1.81
N SER A 411 8.28 10.07 -1.80
CA SER A 411 8.95 10.77 -2.92
C SER A 411 8.91 9.92 -4.18
N ALA A 412 9.25 8.63 -4.08
CA ALA A 412 9.24 7.71 -5.20
C ALA A 412 7.82 7.50 -5.76
N MET A 413 6.82 7.38 -4.87
CA MET A 413 5.41 7.25 -5.28
C MET A 413 4.91 8.52 -5.95
N GLN A 414 5.23 9.70 -5.41
CA GLN A 414 4.90 10.99 -5.98
C GLN A 414 5.46 11.11 -7.40
N ALA A 415 6.75 10.83 -7.59
CA ALA A 415 7.40 10.86 -8.90
C ALA A 415 6.68 9.94 -9.90
N LYS A 416 6.36 8.70 -9.51
CA LYS A 416 5.65 7.73 -10.35
C LYS A 416 4.22 8.17 -10.70
N ILE A 417 3.49 8.74 -9.74
CA ILE A 417 2.15 9.28 -9.98
C ILE A 417 2.23 10.42 -11.01
N LEU A 418 3.16 11.36 -10.83
CA LEU A 418 3.34 12.49 -11.75
C LEU A 418 3.76 12.06 -13.15
N GLU A 419 4.58 11.02 -13.26
CA GLU A 419 4.95 10.40 -14.53
C GLU A 419 3.73 9.77 -15.22
N ASN A 420 2.91 9.01 -14.50
CA ASN A 420 1.70 8.38 -15.03
C ASN A 420 0.59 9.37 -15.39
N ILE A 421 0.52 10.52 -14.71
CA ILE A 421 -0.46 11.58 -15.00
C ILE A 421 -0.15 12.28 -16.32
N ARG A 422 1.13 12.41 -16.70
CA ARG A 422 1.57 13.14 -17.89
C ARG A 422 0.86 12.70 -19.19
N PRO A 423 0.86 11.41 -19.59
CA PRO A 423 0.20 11.00 -20.83
C PRO A 423 -1.32 11.24 -20.80
N VAL A 424 -1.96 11.12 -19.62
CA VAL A 424 -3.40 11.41 -19.47
C VAL A 424 -3.68 12.90 -19.68
N GLN A 425 -2.78 13.78 -19.25
CA GLN A 425 -2.90 15.22 -19.50
C GLN A 425 -2.72 15.57 -20.98
N GLU A 426 -1.74 14.96 -21.66
CA GLU A 426 -1.52 15.13 -23.09
C GLU A 426 -2.77 14.71 -23.91
N ASN A 427 -3.48 13.67 -23.48
CA ASN A 427 -4.76 13.26 -24.09
C ASN A 427 -5.84 14.35 -23.94
N PHE A 428 -5.96 14.97 -22.75
CA PHE A 428 -6.94 16.04 -22.54
C PHE A 428 -6.59 17.34 -23.30
N GLU A 429 -5.30 17.65 -23.44
CA GLU A 429 -4.85 18.78 -24.27
C GLU A 429 -5.19 18.53 -25.74
N SER A 430 -4.93 17.31 -26.24
CA SER A 430 -5.30 16.90 -27.61
C SER A 430 -6.80 17.01 -27.85
N LEU A 431 -7.63 16.56 -26.90
CA LEU A 431 -9.09 16.68 -26.99
C LEU A 431 -9.55 18.15 -27.08
N SER A 432 -8.89 19.06 -26.36
CA SER A 432 -9.22 20.49 -26.38
C SER A 432 -8.98 21.11 -27.77
N VAL A 433 -8.02 20.56 -28.53
CA VAL A 433 -7.69 20.98 -29.91
C VAL A 433 -8.63 20.35 -30.93
N LEU A 434 -9.01 19.08 -30.73
CA LEU A 434 -9.90 18.34 -31.63
C LEU A 434 -11.38 18.74 -31.50
N TRP A 435 -11.82 19.16 -30.31
CA TRP A 435 -13.23 19.46 -30.06
C TRP A 435 -13.84 20.51 -31.01
N PRO A 436 -13.19 21.65 -31.30
CA PRO A 436 -13.69 22.58 -32.31
C PRO A 436 -13.86 21.96 -33.70
N GLN A 437 -12.98 21.04 -34.09
CA GLN A 437 -13.07 20.34 -35.38
C GLN A 437 -14.26 19.37 -35.37
N ILE A 438 -14.46 18.64 -34.27
CA ILE A 438 -15.62 17.76 -34.08
C ILE A 438 -16.93 18.57 -34.14
N GLN A 439 -16.99 19.71 -33.46
CA GLN A 439 -18.15 20.61 -33.51
C GLN A 439 -18.44 21.11 -34.93
N GLN A 440 -17.41 21.46 -35.69
CA GLN A 440 -17.55 21.87 -37.10
C GLN A 440 -18.07 20.72 -37.97
N THR A 441 -17.56 19.50 -37.78
CA THR A 441 -18.03 18.31 -38.50
C THR A 441 -19.50 18.01 -38.18
N PHE A 442 -19.92 18.11 -36.92
CA PHE A 442 -21.34 17.97 -36.54
C PHE A 442 -22.23 19.06 -37.15
N ALA A 443 -21.78 20.32 -37.18
CA ALA A 443 -22.52 21.41 -37.82
C ALA A 443 -22.70 21.15 -39.33
N HIS A 444 -21.66 20.68 -40.00
CA HIS A 444 -21.72 20.30 -41.42
C HIS A 444 -22.66 19.12 -41.67
N LEU A 445 -22.56 18.05 -40.86
CA LEU A 445 -23.47 16.90 -40.93
C LEU A 445 -24.93 17.29 -40.67
N SER A 446 -25.19 18.26 -39.78
CA SER A 446 -26.53 18.76 -39.51
C SER A 446 -27.14 19.46 -40.72
N GLN A 447 -26.32 20.23 -41.45
CA GLN A 447 -26.76 20.85 -42.70
C GLN A 447 -27.05 19.77 -43.76
N LEU A 448 -26.12 18.82 -43.96
CA LEU A 448 -26.26 17.77 -44.96
C LEU A 448 -27.46 16.84 -44.72
N THR A 449 -27.74 16.50 -43.46
CA THR A 449 -28.91 15.69 -43.09
C THR A 449 -30.22 16.45 -43.31
N THR A 450 -30.22 17.78 -43.15
CA THR A 450 -31.37 18.63 -43.48
C THR A 450 -31.59 18.69 -44.99
N ASP A 451 -30.52 18.88 -45.76
CA ASP A 451 -30.57 18.91 -47.23
C ASP A 451 -31.02 17.55 -47.80
N TRP A 452 -30.57 16.44 -47.20
CA TRP A 452 -31.02 15.09 -47.54
C TRP A 452 -32.52 14.90 -47.28
N GLN A 453 -33.03 15.36 -46.13
CA GLN A 453 -34.46 15.29 -45.80
C GLN A 453 -35.30 16.09 -46.80
N LEU A 454 -34.87 17.31 -47.14
CA LEU A 454 -35.53 18.14 -48.15
C LEU A 454 -35.53 17.48 -49.54
N ALA A 455 -34.42 16.84 -49.93
CA ALA A 455 -34.34 16.10 -51.18
C ALA A 455 -35.24 14.85 -51.19
N GLN A 456 -35.35 14.15 -50.06
CA GLN A 456 -36.24 13.00 -49.89
C GLN A 456 -37.72 13.43 -50.01
N ASP A 457 -38.12 14.46 -49.26
CA ASP A 457 -39.48 15.00 -49.29
C ASP A 457 -39.83 15.49 -50.71
N GLY A 458 -38.89 16.16 -51.38
CA GLY A 458 -39.04 16.59 -52.77
C GLY A 458 -39.20 15.44 -53.77
N LEU A 459 -38.48 14.33 -53.58
CA LEU A 459 -38.63 13.12 -54.40
C LEU A 459 -39.99 12.47 -54.19
N GLU A 460 -40.44 12.31 -52.93
CA GLU A 460 -41.76 11.76 -52.60
C GLU A 460 -42.89 12.61 -53.17
N GLN A 461 -42.77 13.94 -53.08
CA GLN A 461 -43.71 14.88 -53.69
C GLN A 461 -43.78 14.66 -55.21
N LYS A 462 -42.65 14.56 -55.89
CA LYS A 462 -42.60 14.37 -57.36
C LYS A 462 -43.16 13.02 -57.80
N GLN A 463 -42.93 11.97 -57.02
CA GLN A 463 -43.52 10.65 -57.27
C GLN A 463 -45.04 10.67 -57.08
N THR A 464 -45.53 11.40 -56.09
CA THR A 464 -46.97 11.60 -55.85
C THR A 464 -47.62 12.38 -56.98
N GLU A 465 -47.00 13.49 -57.43
CA GLU A 465 -47.46 14.27 -58.59
C GLU A 465 -47.55 13.42 -59.88
N LEU A 466 -46.58 12.51 -60.11
CA LEU A 466 -46.62 11.57 -61.23
C LEU A 466 -47.79 10.59 -61.10
N ALA A 467 -48.01 10.01 -59.90
CA ALA A 467 -49.09 9.07 -59.65
C ALA A 467 -50.47 9.73 -59.86
N ASP A 468 -50.66 10.94 -59.34
CA ASP A 468 -51.89 11.72 -59.51
C ASP A 468 -52.14 12.07 -60.99
N TRP A 469 -51.09 12.48 -61.71
CA TRP A 469 -51.19 12.75 -63.15
C TRP A 469 -51.56 11.49 -63.95
N GLN A 470 -50.94 10.34 -63.64
CA GLN A 470 -51.26 9.06 -64.28
C GLN A 470 -52.71 8.63 -64.01
N ALA A 471 -53.20 8.81 -62.78
CA ALA A 471 -54.58 8.53 -62.39
C ALA A 471 -55.58 9.45 -63.11
N ALA A 472 -55.28 10.74 -63.24
CA ALA A 472 -56.10 11.69 -64.00
C ALA A 472 -56.16 11.32 -65.50
N CYS A 473 -55.02 10.93 -66.08
CA CYS A 473 -54.95 10.46 -67.47
C CYS A 473 -55.75 9.18 -67.67
N PHE A 474 -55.64 8.23 -66.74
CA PHE A 474 -56.42 6.98 -66.74
C PHE A 474 -57.92 7.27 -66.73
N THR A 475 -58.39 8.11 -65.80
CA THR A 475 -59.80 8.48 -65.66
C THR A 475 -60.37 9.12 -66.94
N ARG A 476 -59.57 9.97 -67.61
CA ARG A 476 -59.98 10.60 -68.88
C ARG A 476 -60.06 9.59 -70.03
N MET A 477 -59.13 8.64 -70.06
CA MET A 477 -59.10 7.56 -71.04
C MET A 477 -60.27 6.59 -70.84
N GLU A 478 -60.53 6.19 -69.61
CA GLU A 478 -61.62 5.30 -69.21
C GLU A 478 -62.99 5.82 -69.68
N ARG A 479 -63.31 7.10 -69.40
CA ARG A 479 -64.54 7.74 -69.91
C ARG A 479 -64.68 7.71 -71.43
N THR A 480 -63.56 7.73 -72.16
CA THR A 480 -63.55 7.69 -73.63
C THR A 480 -63.78 6.26 -74.13
N ILE A 481 -63.18 5.28 -73.45
CA ILE A 481 -63.38 3.86 -73.72
C ILE A 481 -64.81 3.45 -73.40
N GLU A 482 -65.37 3.85 -72.25
CA GLU A 482 -66.77 3.59 -71.88
C GLU A 482 -67.76 4.07 -72.95
N ARG A 483 -67.52 5.26 -73.53
CA ARG A 483 -68.34 5.77 -74.65
C ARG A 483 -68.25 4.88 -75.89
N GLN A 484 -67.05 4.41 -76.23
CA GLN A 484 -66.81 3.51 -77.36
C GLN A 484 -67.39 2.11 -77.12
N GLU A 485 -67.31 1.60 -75.90
CA GLU A 485 -67.91 0.33 -75.50
C GLU A 485 -69.43 0.38 -75.53
N LYS A 486 -70.04 1.50 -75.09
CA LYS A 486 -71.48 1.75 -75.22
C LYS A 486 -71.91 1.84 -76.69
N HIS A 487 -71.08 2.42 -77.55
CA HIS A 487 -71.34 2.41 -78.99
C HIS A 487 -71.22 1.00 -79.59
N SER A 488 -70.19 0.25 -79.19
CA SER A 488 -69.99 -1.15 -79.61
C SER A 488 -71.15 -2.04 -79.17
N SER A 489 -71.69 -1.86 -77.96
CA SER A 489 -72.85 -2.61 -77.48
C SER A 489 -74.13 -2.31 -78.25
N GLN A 490 -74.36 -1.05 -78.65
CA GLN A 490 -75.45 -0.66 -79.54
C GLN A 490 -75.31 -1.31 -80.93
N LEU A 491 -74.09 -1.35 -81.48
CA LEU A 491 -73.83 -2.01 -82.76
C LEU A 491 -74.03 -3.54 -82.67
N ARG A 492 -73.66 -4.18 -81.55
CA ARG A 492 -73.94 -5.61 -81.30
C ARG A 492 -75.44 -5.88 -81.27
N ALA A 493 -76.21 -5.04 -80.59
CA ALA A 493 -77.67 -5.18 -80.52
C ALA A 493 -78.32 -5.03 -81.91
N ARG A 494 -77.85 -4.08 -82.73
CA ARG A 494 -78.28 -3.95 -84.14
C ARG A 494 -77.94 -5.17 -84.97
N LEU A 495 -76.73 -5.71 -84.81
CA LEU A 495 -76.29 -6.92 -85.51
C LEU A 495 -77.16 -8.12 -85.14
N GLU A 496 -77.47 -8.33 -83.85
CA GLU A 496 -78.39 -9.39 -83.41
C GLU A 496 -79.79 -9.23 -84.02
N GLN A 497 -80.30 -8.00 -84.08
CA GLN A 497 -81.61 -7.72 -84.66
C GLN A 497 -81.65 -8.03 -86.17
N ALA A 498 -80.63 -7.59 -86.93
CA ALA A 498 -80.50 -7.88 -88.35
C ALA A 498 -80.34 -9.39 -88.61
N THR A 499 -79.60 -10.11 -87.75
CA THR A 499 -79.44 -11.57 -87.82
C THR A 499 -80.78 -12.29 -87.63
N ARG A 500 -81.55 -11.89 -86.62
CA ARG A 500 -82.89 -12.45 -86.36
C ARG A 500 -83.87 -12.16 -87.51
N GLN A 501 -83.80 -10.98 -88.12
CA GLN A 501 -84.61 -10.63 -89.29
C GLN A 501 -84.21 -11.43 -90.54
N ALA A 502 -82.92 -11.63 -90.78
CA ALA A 502 -82.45 -12.48 -91.88
C ALA A 502 -82.89 -13.96 -91.71
N GLU A 503 -82.89 -14.46 -90.48
CA GLU A 503 -83.38 -15.80 -90.15
C GLU A 503 -84.90 -15.95 -90.32
N SER A 504 -85.69 -14.97 -89.90
CA SER A 504 -87.15 -15.00 -90.02
C SER A 504 -87.62 -14.96 -91.49
N LEU A 505 -86.86 -14.31 -92.37
CA LEU A 505 -87.11 -14.26 -93.81
C LEU A 505 -86.71 -15.53 -94.56
N ARG A 506 -85.86 -16.40 -93.98
CA ARG A 506 -85.31 -17.58 -94.66
C ARG A 506 -86.37 -18.62 -95.03
N ARG A 507 -87.33 -18.90 -94.14
CA ARG A 507 -88.39 -19.90 -94.36
C ARG A 507 -89.47 -19.42 -95.35
N PRO A 508 -90.01 -18.18 -95.22
CA PRO A 508 -90.99 -17.66 -96.17
C PRO A 508 -90.46 -17.58 -97.61
N LEU A 509 -89.21 -17.15 -97.81
CA LEU A 509 -88.61 -17.00 -99.14
C LEU A 509 -88.43 -18.35 -99.85
N ALA A 510 -87.99 -19.38 -99.13
CA ALA A 510 -87.86 -20.73 -99.66
C ALA A 510 -89.23 -21.36 -100.03
N PHE A 511 -90.27 -21.04 -99.26
CA PHE A 511 -91.65 -21.47 -99.54
C PHE A 511 -92.22 -20.76 -100.77
N LEU A 512 -92.06 -19.43 -100.86
CA LEU A 512 -92.59 -18.63 -101.98
C LEU A 512 -91.85 -18.88 -103.30
N GLN A 513 -90.54 -19.18 -103.27
CA GLN A 513 -89.78 -19.59 -104.46
C GLN A 513 -90.29 -20.89 -105.10
N ARG A 514 -90.88 -21.79 -104.31
CA ARG A 514 -91.54 -23.00 -104.85
C ARG A 514 -92.89 -22.66 -105.48
N LEU A 515 -93.65 -21.75 -104.87
CA LEU A 515 -94.96 -21.33 -105.37
C LEU A 515 -94.88 -20.47 -106.64
N SER A 516 -93.80 -19.72 -106.85
CA SER A 516 -93.62 -18.90 -108.07
C SER A 516 -93.39 -19.72 -109.36
N GLN A 517 -93.20 -21.03 -109.28
CA GLN A 517 -93.07 -21.92 -110.44
C GLN A 517 -94.42 -22.49 -110.94
N LEU A 518 -95.57 -22.09 -110.37
CA LEU A 518 -96.90 -22.58 -110.74
C LEU A 518 -97.51 -21.83 -111.95
N PRO A 519 -98.12 -22.52 -112.95
CA PRO A 519 -98.46 -21.93 -114.26
C PRO A 519 -99.56 -20.86 -114.27
N LEU A 520 -100.49 -20.87 -113.30
CA LEU A 520 -101.66 -19.97 -113.28
C LEU A 520 -101.55 -18.82 -112.27
N LEU A 521 -100.74 -18.97 -111.21
CA LEU A 521 -100.58 -17.99 -110.12
C LEU A 521 -99.12 -17.50 -109.96
N GLY A 522 -98.17 -18.04 -110.72
CA GLY A 522 -96.73 -17.78 -110.58
C GLY A 522 -96.32 -16.31 -110.76
N GLY A 523 -97.01 -15.56 -111.63
CA GLY A 523 -96.74 -14.13 -111.84
C GLY A 523 -97.00 -13.25 -110.60
N MET A 524 -97.95 -13.65 -109.75
CA MET A 524 -98.25 -12.94 -108.50
C MET A 524 -97.18 -13.20 -107.43
N PHE A 525 -96.73 -14.46 -107.33
CA PHE A 525 -95.73 -14.88 -106.35
C PHE A 525 -94.31 -14.46 -106.75
N ALA A 526 -93.99 -14.35 -108.04
CA ALA A 526 -92.70 -13.85 -108.52
C ALA A 526 -92.40 -12.42 -108.03
N ARG A 527 -93.39 -11.51 -108.05
CA ARG A 527 -93.24 -10.13 -107.50
C ARG A 527 -93.03 -10.13 -105.99
N LEU A 528 -93.62 -11.08 -105.27
CA LEU A 528 -93.47 -11.24 -103.82
C LEU A 528 -92.09 -11.80 -103.44
N VAL A 529 -91.58 -12.76 -104.23
CA VAL A 529 -90.20 -13.27 -104.10
C VAL A 529 -89.19 -12.16 -104.39
N GLU A 530 -89.42 -11.36 -105.43
CA GLU A 530 -88.55 -10.23 -105.79
C GLU A 530 -88.49 -9.19 -104.66
N ARG A 531 -89.65 -8.77 -104.11
CA ARG A 531 -89.71 -7.90 -102.92
C ARG A 531 -88.99 -8.48 -101.71
N LEU A 532 -89.23 -9.74 -101.35
CA LEU A 532 -88.57 -10.34 -100.18
C LEU A 532 -87.07 -10.59 -100.40
N SER A 533 -86.66 -10.85 -101.64
CA SER A 533 -85.24 -10.98 -101.99
C SER A 533 -84.49 -9.65 -101.90
N GLN A 534 -85.14 -8.54 -102.23
CA GLN A 534 -84.63 -7.19 -101.98
C GLN A 534 -84.44 -6.94 -100.48
N VAL A 535 -85.46 -7.23 -99.67
CA VAL A 535 -85.36 -7.10 -98.20
C VAL A 535 -84.25 -7.98 -97.61
N LYS A 536 -84.04 -9.20 -98.15
CA LYS A 536 -82.93 -10.10 -97.75
C LYS A 536 -81.56 -9.56 -98.15
N GLN A 537 -81.41 -8.97 -99.33
CA GLN A 537 -80.16 -8.32 -99.74
C GLN A 537 -79.88 -7.08 -98.88
N GLU A 538 -80.92 -6.33 -98.53
CA GLU A 538 -80.83 -5.16 -97.65
C GLU A 538 -80.41 -5.56 -96.23
N THR A 539 -81.03 -6.58 -95.63
CA THR A 539 -80.62 -7.11 -94.31
C THR A 539 -79.23 -7.76 -94.32
N ALA A 540 -78.82 -8.43 -95.41
CA ALA A 540 -77.47 -8.96 -95.53
C ALA A 540 -76.41 -7.84 -95.65
N ARG A 541 -76.75 -6.75 -96.32
CA ARG A 541 -75.93 -5.54 -96.41
C ARG A 541 -75.80 -4.87 -95.04
N GLU A 542 -76.91 -4.66 -94.34
CA GLU A 542 -76.91 -4.12 -92.97
C GLU A 542 -76.10 -4.99 -92.00
N HIS A 543 -76.19 -6.32 -92.09
CA HIS A 543 -75.38 -7.23 -91.28
C HIS A 543 -73.89 -7.10 -91.61
N HIS A 544 -73.52 -7.04 -92.89
CA HIS A 544 -72.12 -6.89 -93.29
C HIS A 544 -71.55 -5.53 -92.83
N GLU A 545 -72.31 -4.45 -92.98
CA GLU A 545 -71.96 -3.11 -92.52
C GLU A 545 -71.79 -3.07 -90.99
N ALA A 546 -72.72 -3.67 -90.23
CA ALA A 546 -72.63 -3.74 -88.77
C ALA A 546 -71.42 -4.55 -88.27
N VAL A 547 -71.07 -5.68 -88.92
CA VAL A 547 -69.85 -6.45 -88.59
C VAL A 547 -68.58 -5.65 -88.87
N GLN A 548 -68.53 -4.95 -90.01
CA GLN A 548 -67.39 -4.10 -90.35
C GLN A 548 -67.22 -2.94 -89.36
N GLU A 549 -68.32 -2.29 -88.97
CA GLU A 549 -68.29 -1.21 -87.96
C GLU A 549 -67.87 -1.73 -86.59
N LEU A 550 -68.32 -2.93 -86.18
CA LEU A 550 -67.90 -3.53 -84.91
C LEU A 550 -66.40 -3.83 -84.89
N ARG A 551 -65.87 -4.34 -86.00
CA ARG A 551 -64.45 -4.62 -86.16
C ARG A 551 -63.63 -3.32 -86.08
N LYS A 552 -64.07 -2.27 -86.78
CA LYS A 552 -63.46 -0.93 -86.71
C LYS A 552 -63.51 -0.36 -85.28
N SER A 553 -64.62 -0.52 -84.56
CA SER A 553 -64.76 -0.08 -83.17
C SER A 553 -63.80 -0.82 -82.22
N ARG A 554 -63.66 -2.15 -82.35
CA ARG A 554 -62.71 -2.94 -81.55
C ARG A 554 -61.25 -2.56 -81.81
N GLU A 555 -60.89 -2.34 -83.07
CA GLU A 555 -59.56 -1.85 -83.45
C GLU A 555 -59.30 -0.43 -82.92
N SER A 556 -60.32 0.43 -82.86
CA SER A 556 -60.23 1.76 -82.27
C SER A 556 -59.99 1.71 -80.76
N ILE A 557 -60.67 0.83 -80.01
CA ILE A 557 -60.42 0.65 -78.57
C ILE A 557 -59.00 0.15 -78.31
N HIS A 558 -58.51 -0.83 -79.09
CA HIS A 558 -57.11 -1.28 -78.99
C HIS A 558 -56.11 -0.15 -79.31
N ARG A 559 -56.39 0.67 -80.33
CA ARG A 559 -55.56 1.84 -80.67
C ARG A 559 -55.54 2.89 -79.55
N LEU A 560 -56.68 3.14 -78.89
CA LEU A 560 -56.76 4.05 -77.75
C LEU A 560 -55.91 3.56 -76.56
N TRP A 561 -55.96 2.26 -76.25
CA TRP A 561 -55.10 1.67 -75.22
C TRP A 561 -53.61 1.72 -75.56
N ALA A 562 -53.24 1.47 -76.82
CA ALA A 562 -51.85 1.59 -77.28
C ALA A 562 -51.35 3.03 -77.20
N ALA A 563 -52.17 4.00 -77.63
CA ALA A 563 -51.88 5.43 -77.54
C ALA A 563 -51.78 5.90 -76.09
N TYR A 564 -52.64 5.42 -75.19
CA TYR A 564 -52.57 5.69 -73.75
C TYR A 564 -51.24 5.24 -73.16
N ARG A 565 -50.86 3.97 -73.38
CA ARG A 565 -49.61 3.40 -72.87
C ARG A 565 -48.40 4.20 -73.36
N GLN A 566 -48.38 4.56 -74.64
CA GLN A 566 -47.33 5.39 -75.21
C GLN A 566 -47.31 6.81 -74.64
N PHE A 567 -48.49 7.41 -74.39
CA PHE A 567 -48.60 8.75 -73.83
C PHE A 567 -48.10 8.83 -72.37
N ILE A 568 -48.46 7.85 -71.53
CA ILE A 568 -48.00 7.80 -70.13
C ILE A 568 -46.54 7.39 -69.98
N SER A 569 -45.94 6.76 -71.00
CA SER A 569 -44.54 6.33 -70.97
C SER A 569 -43.57 7.28 -71.68
N THR A 570 -44.00 7.90 -72.78
CA THR A 570 -43.13 8.68 -73.69
C THR A 570 -43.72 10.03 -74.10
N GLY A 571 -44.86 10.44 -73.52
CA GLY A 571 -45.37 11.79 -73.68
C GLY A 571 -44.40 12.83 -73.11
N GLU A 572 -44.48 14.05 -73.62
CA GLU A 572 -43.64 15.18 -73.19
C GLU A 572 -43.71 15.38 -71.66
N GLN A 573 -44.92 15.30 -71.10
CA GLN A 573 -45.14 15.46 -69.67
C GLN A 573 -44.66 14.27 -68.83
N ALA A 574 -44.80 13.03 -69.32
CA ALA A 574 -44.24 11.83 -68.68
C ALA A 574 -42.70 11.86 -68.65
N THR A 575 -42.09 12.32 -69.74
CA THR A 575 -40.63 12.47 -69.86
C THR A 575 -40.10 13.53 -68.91
N ARG A 576 -40.84 14.64 -68.77
CA ARG A 576 -40.53 15.69 -67.79
C ARG A 576 -40.57 15.17 -66.35
N PHE A 577 -41.62 14.45 -65.94
CA PHE A 577 -41.66 13.85 -64.60
C PHE A 577 -40.51 12.86 -64.38
N LYS A 578 -40.16 12.05 -65.39
CA LYS A 578 -39.03 11.12 -65.31
C LYS A 578 -37.71 11.86 -65.07
N GLN A 579 -37.47 12.96 -65.78
CA GLN A 579 -36.28 13.79 -65.60
C GLN A 579 -36.25 14.48 -64.23
N GLU A 580 -37.39 15.02 -63.77
CA GLU A 580 -37.49 15.66 -62.45
C GLU A 580 -37.24 14.65 -61.31
N ILE A 581 -37.77 13.42 -61.43
CA ILE A 581 -37.54 12.32 -60.46
C ILE A 581 -36.06 11.87 -60.50
N GLU A 582 -35.48 11.70 -61.69
CA GLU A 582 -34.07 11.29 -61.84
C GLU A 582 -33.11 12.35 -61.28
N GLN A 583 -33.41 13.63 -61.47
CA GLN A 583 -32.67 14.73 -60.84
C GLN A 583 -32.79 14.72 -59.32
N ALA A 584 -34.00 14.52 -58.78
CA ALA A 584 -34.23 14.42 -57.34
C ALA A 584 -33.53 13.19 -56.72
N GLN A 585 -33.54 12.04 -57.39
CA GLN A 585 -32.81 10.83 -56.98
C GLN A 585 -31.29 11.08 -56.93
N LYS A 586 -30.74 11.73 -57.96
CA LYS A 586 -29.32 12.06 -58.01
C LYS A 586 -28.91 13.04 -56.89
N ALA A 587 -29.78 14.00 -56.57
CA ALA A 587 -29.56 14.90 -55.44
C ALA A 587 -29.54 14.15 -54.10
N LEU A 588 -30.45 13.19 -53.92
CA LEU A 588 -30.50 12.32 -52.73
C LEU A 588 -29.22 11.46 -52.60
N GLU A 589 -28.76 10.82 -53.67
CA GLU A 589 -27.53 10.04 -53.70
C GLU A 589 -26.29 10.90 -53.37
N THR A 590 -26.25 12.13 -53.90
CA THR A 590 -25.15 13.08 -53.62
C THR A 590 -25.13 13.48 -52.14
N ALA A 591 -26.29 13.78 -51.57
CA ALA A 591 -26.41 14.11 -50.15
C ALA A 591 -26.02 12.91 -49.26
N GLN A 592 -26.41 11.68 -49.62
CA GLN A 592 -25.98 10.46 -48.91
C GLN A 592 -24.47 10.26 -48.94
N ALA A 593 -23.83 10.44 -50.09
CA ALA A 593 -22.37 10.32 -50.22
C ALA A 593 -21.63 11.38 -49.38
N GLN A 594 -22.15 12.61 -49.31
CA GLN A 594 -21.57 13.68 -48.49
C GLN A 594 -21.73 13.41 -46.99
N ILE A 595 -22.90 12.88 -46.56
CA ILE A 595 -23.11 12.45 -45.17
C ILE A 595 -22.11 11.35 -44.81
N ALA A 596 -21.94 10.33 -45.66
CA ALA A 596 -20.98 9.26 -45.43
C ALA A 596 -19.55 9.79 -45.26
N ALA A 597 -19.11 10.70 -46.14
CA ALA A 597 -17.79 11.33 -46.04
C ALA A 597 -17.62 12.15 -44.74
N GLY A 598 -18.66 12.86 -44.30
CA GLY A 598 -18.64 13.58 -43.03
C GLY A 598 -18.55 12.66 -41.81
N LEU A 599 -19.16 11.46 -41.88
CA LEU A 599 -19.05 10.45 -40.83
C LEU A 599 -17.67 9.79 -40.79
N ASP A 600 -17.06 9.55 -41.95
CA ASP A 600 -15.68 9.08 -42.02
C ASP A 600 -14.69 10.10 -41.42
N GLU A 601 -14.95 11.40 -41.63
CA GLU A 601 -14.18 12.46 -40.97
C GLU A 601 -14.37 12.44 -39.45
N LEU A 602 -15.61 12.32 -38.99
CA LEU A 602 -15.92 12.21 -37.56
C LEU A 602 -15.24 10.99 -36.93
N ASN A 603 -15.28 9.84 -37.61
CA ASN A 603 -14.57 8.62 -37.20
C ASN A 603 -13.07 8.87 -37.08
N ARG A 604 -12.44 9.47 -38.08
CA ARG A 604 -11.00 9.75 -38.07
C ARG A 604 -10.59 10.70 -36.95
N LEU A 605 -11.39 11.72 -36.67
CA LEU A 605 -11.17 12.65 -35.55
C LEU A 605 -11.38 11.96 -34.19
N SER A 606 -12.18 10.90 -34.16
CA SER A 606 -12.51 10.13 -32.96
C SER A 606 -11.57 8.95 -32.68
N ASP A 607 -10.91 8.35 -33.67
CA ASP A 607 -10.16 7.09 -33.51
C ASP A 607 -9.10 7.10 -32.38
N SER A 608 -8.55 8.26 -32.04
CA SER A 608 -7.56 8.43 -30.97
C SER A 608 -8.16 8.74 -29.58
N LEU A 609 -9.47 8.92 -29.46
CA LEU A 609 -10.13 9.36 -28.23
C LEU A 609 -10.70 8.16 -27.42
N PRO A 610 -10.27 7.97 -26.16
CA PRO A 610 -10.79 6.89 -25.33
C PRO A 610 -12.22 7.17 -24.83
N ASP A 611 -13.03 6.12 -24.65
CA ASP A 611 -14.38 6.16 -24.06
C ASP A 611 -15.42 7.03 -24.79
N GLN A 612 -15.27 7.27 -26.10
CA GLN A 612 -16.18 8.09 -26.89
C GLN A 612 -17.58 7.48 -27.12
N PRO A 613 -18.62 8.30 -27.36
CA PRO A 613 -19.96 7.81 -27.67
C PRO A 613 -19.96 6.98 -28.97
N ALA A 614 -20.66 5.85 -28.93
CA ALA A 614 -20.83 4.98 -30.10
C ALA A 614 -21.64 5.69 -31.19
N GLN A 615 -21.21 5.54 -32.44
CA GLN A 615 -21.92 6.08 -33.58
C GLN A 615 -23.10 5.16 -33.98
N PRO A 616 -24.31 5.70 -34.20
CA PRO A 616 -25.46 4.92 -34.62
C PRO A 616 -25.35 4.50 -36.09
N GLU A 617 -25.92 3.34 -36.45
CA GLU A 617 -25.91 2.81 -37.82
C GLU A 617 -26.77 3.63 -38.81
N ILE A 618 -27.79 4.32 -38.32
CA ILE A 618 -28.71 5.14 -39.14
C ILE A 618 -28.74 6.55 -38.57
N ILE A 619 -28.54 7.55 -39.45
CA ILE A 619 -28.47 8.95 -39.06
C ILE A 619 -29.61 9.74 -39.69
N SER A 620 -30.58 10.09 -38.86
CA SER A 620 -31.58 11.12 -39.15
C SER A 620 -31.16 12.46 -38.51
N PRO A 621 -31.77 13.60 -38.87
CA PRO A 621 -31.53 14.87 -38.19
C PRO A 621 -31.72 14.77 -36.66
N SER A 622 -32.73 14.02 -36.22
CA SER A 622 -33.00 13.81 -34.78
C SER A 622 -31.94 12.93 -34.10
N THR A 623 -31.45 11.90 -34.80
CA THR A 623 -30.41 10.99 -34.29
C THR A 623 -29.05 11.68 -34.24
N LEU A 624 -28.74 12.53 -35.23
CA LEU A 624 -27.51 13.32 -35.27
C LEU A 624 -27.49 14.36 -34.15
N ALA A 625 -28.62 15.04 -33.91
CA ALA A 625 -28.75 15.98 -32.79
C ALA A 625 -28.55 15.28 -31.44
N ALA A 626 -29.14 14.09 -31.26
CA ALA A 626 -28.94 13.27 -30.06
C ALA A 626 -27.48 12.82 -29.90
N LEU A 627 -26.82 12.41 -31.00
CA LEU A 627 -25.41 12.05 -30.99
C LEU A 627 -24.51 13.23 -30.61
N PHE A 628 -24.78 14.42 -31.16
CA PHE A 628 -24.04 15.63 -30.82
C PHE A 628 -24.15 15.97 -29.33
N LEU A 629 -25.36 15.89 -28.75
CA LEU A 629 -25.58 16.09 -27.32
C LEU A 629 -24.78 15.07 -26.49
N ALA A 630 -24.80 13.80 -26.87
CA ALA A 630 -24.01 12.77 -26.19
C ALA A 630 -22.50 13.05 -26.23
N TRP A 631 -22.00 13.54 -27.37
CA TRP A 631 -20.61 13.99 -27.53
C TRP A 631 -20.29 15.22 -26.69
N GLN A 632 -21.22 16.16 -26.58
CA GLN A 632 -21.07 17.35 -25.76
C GLN A 632 -21.02 17.01 -24.27
N ASP A 633 -21.95 16.18 -23.78
CA ASP A 633 -21.97 15.70 -22.39
C ASP A 633 -20.70 14.91 -22.05
N TRP A 634 -20.25 14.07 -22.99
CA TRP A 634 -19.00 13.33 -22.85
C TRP A 634 -17.80 14.28 -22.75
N TYR A 635 -17.69 15.28 -23.63
CA TYR A 635 -16.60 16.25 -23.62
C TYR A 635 -16.58 17.07 -22.32
N GLU A 636 -17.74 17.57 -21.87
CA GLU A 636 -17.85 18.27 -20.60
C GLU A 636 -17.40 17.40 -19.42
N SER A 637 -17.76 16.12 -19.44
CA SER A 637 -17.29 15.13 -18.46
C SER A 637 -15.78 14.94 -18.50
N GLN A 638 -15.16 14.87 -19.69
CA GLN A 638 -13.70 14.79 -19.82
C GLN A 638 -13.01 16.06 -19.33
N MET A 639 -13.57 17.25 -19.60
CA MET A 639 -13.01 18.51 -19.10
C MET A 639 -13.09 18.62 -17.58
N ARG A 640 -14.16 18.14 -16.98
CA ARG A 640 -14.27 18.04 -15.51
C ARG A 640 -13.23 17.08 -14.92
N ARG A 641 -12.99 15.94 -15.59
CA ARG A 641 -11.89 15.02 -15.23
C ARG A 641 -10.52 15.70 -15.34
N ARG A 642 -10.28 16.49 -16.40
CA ARG A 642 -9.04 17.27 -16.58
C ARG A 642 -8.82 18.26 -15.43
N GLU A 643 -9.86 19.00 -15.03
CA GLU A 643 -9.78 19.93 -13.91
C GLU A 643 -9.49 19.21 -12.59
N LEU A 644 -10.17 18.10 -12.32
CA LEU A 644 -9.91 17.28 -11.13
C LEU A 644 -8.49 16.72 -11.13
N LEU A 645 -8.00 16.25 -12.28
CA LEU A 645 -6.64 15.75 -12.45
C LEU A 645 -5.60 16.84 -12.21
N ALA A 646 -5.85 18.07 -12.69
CA ALA A 646 -4.98 19.21 -12.45
C ALA A 646 -4.92 19.58 -10.96
N LYS A 647 -6.08 19.64 -10.28
CA LYS A 647 -6.16 19.85 -8.82
C LYS A 647 -5.42 18.76 -8.05
N TRP A 648 -5.59 17.50 -8.45
CA TRP A 648 -4.88 16.36 -7.85
C TRP A 648 -3.37 16.44 -8.06
N ARG A 649 -2.93 16.79 -9.28
CA ARG A 649 -1.52 16.97 -9.62
C ARG A 649 -0.89 18.06 -8.75
N GLU A 650 -1.55 19.21 -8.64
CA GLU A 650 -1.08 20.33 -7.81
C GLU A 650 -1.00 19.93 -6.33
N MET A 651 -2.04 19.29 -5.81
CA MET A 651 -2.07 18.78 -4.43
C MET A 651 -0.92 17.79 -4.19
N ILE A 652 -0.69 16.84 -5.09
CA ILE A 652 0.37 15.84 -4.96
C ILE A 652 1.75 16.48 -5.07
N GLN A 653 1.94 17.45 -5.98
CA GLN A 653 3.22 18.17 -6.13
C GLN A 653 3.57 18.99 -4.89
N THR A 654 2.60 19.66 -4.29
CA THR A 654 2.81 20.56 -3.15
C THR A 654 2.79 19.83 -1.80
N ARG A 655 2.10 18.69 -1.70
CA ARG A 655 1.82 18.00 -0.42
C ARG A 655 2.13 16.52 -0.48
N GLN A 656 3.41 16.19 -0.53
CA GLN A 656 3.89 14.81 -0.46
C GLN A 656 3.33 14.03 0.76
N GLN A 657 3.13 14.73 1.90
CA GLN A 657 2.61 14.14 3.14
C GLN A 657 1.20 13.55 3.01
N ALA A 658 0.41 13.99 2.02
CA ALA A 658 -0.91 13.43 1.73
C ALA A 658 -0.84 11.93 1.35
N LEU A 659 0.33 11.43 0.93
CA LEU A 659 0.56 10.02 0.59
C LEU A 659 0.81 9.15 1.83
N TYR A 660 1.19 9.72 2.97
CA TYR A 660 1.60 8.94 4.15
C TYR A 660 0.50 8.00 4.66
N PRO A 661 -0.76 8.43 4.89
CA PRO A 661 -1.78 7.53 5.42
C PRO A 661 -2.01 6.31 4.52
N THR A 662 -2.01 6.51 3.20
CA THR A 662 -2.17 5.43 2.22
C THR A 662 -0.98 4.47 2.25
N LEU A 663 0.25 4.98 2.31
CA LEU A 663 1.47 4.16 2.37
C LEU A 663 1.55 3.34 3.67
N ILE A 664 1.21 3.94 4.81
CA ILE A 664 1.19 3.25 6.10
C ILE A 664 0.12 2.15 6.11
N ARG A 665 -1.06 2.46 5.55
CA ARG A 665 -2.16 1.49 5.46
C ARG A 665 -1.81 0.31 4.58
N SER A 666 -1.22 0.56 3.40
CA SER A 666 -0.86 -0.48 2.43
C SER A 666 0.43 -1.24 2.76
N ALA A 667 1.18 -0.84 3.78
CA ALA A 667 2.37 -1.56 4.19
C ALA A 667 2.01 -2.94 4.77
N ASP A 668 2.48 -4.00 4.13
CA ASP A 668 2.36 -5.37 4.65
C ASP A 668 3.33 -5.58 5.81
N VAL A 669 4.49 -4.93 5.73
CA VAL A 669 5.59 -5.10 6.68
C VAL A 669 6.09 -3.76 7.15
N VAL A 670 6.28 -3.63 8.45
CA VAL A 670 6.96 -2.48 9.04
C VAL A 670 8.20 -2.97 9.77
N GLY A 671 9.33 -2.35 9.51
CA GLY A 671 10.54 -2.55 10.29
C GLY A 671 10.84 -1.34 11.16
N ALA A 672 11.06 -1.57 12.45
CA ALA A 672 11.40 -0.52 13.40
C ALA A 672 12.15 -1.10 14.60
N THR A 673 12.98 -0.32 15.29
CA THR A 673 13.48 -0.77 16.60
C THR A 673 12.32 -0.88 17.60
N CYS A 674 12.52 -1.61 18.71
CA CYS A 674 11.46 -1.83 19.71
C CYS A 674 10.81 -0.53 20.19
N ILE A 675 11.63 0.50 20.45
CA ILE A 675 11.15 1.83 20.80
C ILE A 675 10.71 2.62 19.56
N GLY A 676 11.44 2.48 18.45
CA GLY A 676 11.23 3.23 17.21
C GLY A 676 9.80 3.14 16.67
N ILE A 677 9.14 1.99 16.80
CA ILE A 677 7.75 1.79 16.33
C ILE A 677 6.72 2.75 16.95
N ALA A 678 7.01 3.28 18.16
CA ALA A 678 6.14 4.19 18.88
C ALA A 678 6.73 5.62 18.97
N THR A 679 7.84 5.90 18.28
CA THR A 679 8.42 7.25 18.26
C THR A 679 7.73 8.21 17.30
N ASP A 680 7.04 7.69 16.29
CA ASP A 680 6.38 8.47 15.25
C ASP A 680 4.87 8.29 15.34
N ALA A 681 4.17 9.38 15.68
CA ALA A 681 2.73 9.41 15.88
C ALA A 681 1.93 8.96 14.64
N ARG A 682 2.51 9.09 13.43
CA ARG A 682 1.88 8.62 12.19
C ARG A 682 1.60 7.11 12.21
N PHE A 683 2.36 6.36 13.02
CA PHE A 683 2.26 4.92 13.13
C PHE A 683 1.57 4.47 14.42
N GLU A 684 1.09 5.36 15.29
CA GLU A 684 0.55 5.02 16.61
C GLU A 684 -0.59 3.99 16.51
N ASP A 685 -1.52 4.18 15.58
CA ASP A 685 -2.70 3.32 15.37
C ASP A 685 -2.41 2.03 14.59
N LEU A 686 -1.14 1.75 14.26
CA LEU A 686 -0.79 0.58 13.46
C LEU A 686 -0.78 -0.69 14.32
N GLU A 687 -1.63 -1.63 13.94
CA GLU A 687 -1.78 -2.92 14.60
C GLU A 687 -1.20 -4.04 13.76
N PHE A 688 -0.63 -5.05 14.43
CA PHE A 688 0.06 -6.14 13.75
C PHE A 688 -0.61 -7.48 14.03
N ASP A 689 -0.71 -8.31 12.99
CA ASP A 689 -1.07 -9.71 13.16
C ASP A 689 0.08 -10.51 13.76
N LEU A 690 1.33 -10.10 13.49
CA LEU A 690 2.53 -10.76 13.97
C LEU A 690 3.65 -9.75 14.26
N VAL A 691 4.29 -9.88 15.42
CA VAL A 691 5.60 -9.29 15.70
C VAL A 691 6.68 -10.34 15.58
N ILE A 692 7.77 -10.01 14.88
CA ILE A 692 8.99 -10.81 14.88
C ILE A 692 10.09 -9.96 15.51
N ALA A 693 10.53 -10.34 16.71
CA ALA A 693 11.63 -9.69 17.41
C ALA A 693 12.92 -10.49 17.18
N ASP A 694 13.84 -9.93 16.39
CA ASP A 694 15.17 -10.49 16.18
C ASP A 694 16.16 -10.01 17.25
N GLU A 695 17.17 -10.82 17.53
CA GLU A 695 18.11 -10.63 18.65
C GLU A 695 17.39 -10.53 20.02
N ALA A 696 16.29 -11.25 20.19
CA ALA A 696 15.43 -11.19 21.39
C ALA A 696 16.16 -11.47 22.71
N GLY A 697 17.28 -12.22 22.67
CA GLY A 697 18.16 -12.46 23.82
C GLY A 697 18.85 -11.21 24.38
N GLN A 698 18.95 -10.14 23.60
CA GLN A 698 19.60 -8.86 23.98
C GLN A 698 18.60 -7.76 24.35
N ILE A 699 17.30 -8.02 24.22
CA ILE A 699 16.25 -7.03 24.44
C ILE A 699 15.79 -7.10 25.90
N GLN A 700 15.79 -5.95 26.58
CA GLN A 700 15.25 -5.85 27.93
C GLN A 700 13.72 -5.97 27.90
N VAL A 701 13.11 -6.44 28.98
CA VAL A 701 11.65 -6.65 29.04
C VAL A 701 10.89 -5.35 28.75
N MET A 702 11.33 -4.22 29.31
CA MET A 702 10.71 -2.90 29.10
C MET A 702 10.67 -2.47 27.63
N ASP A 703 11.71 -2.77 26.85
CA ASP A 703 11.76 -2.47 25.41
C ASP A 703 10.87 -3.41 24.62
N LEU A 704 10.90 -4.71 24.95
CA LEU A 704 10.16 -5.74 24.19
C LEU A 704 8.65 -5.63 24.36
N LEU A 705 8.16 -5.11 25.49
CA LEU A 705 6.71 -4.91 25.69
C LEU A 705 6.11 -3.92 24.68
N VAL A 706 6.86 -2.89 24.26
CA VAL A 706 6.40 -1.85 23.32
C VAL A 706 5.86 -2.43 22.00
N PRO A 707 6.59 -3.30 21.27
CA PRO A 707 6.03 -3.96 20.10
C PRO A 707 5.01 -5.05 20.45
N LEU A 708 5.15 -5.77 21.58
CA LEU A 708 4.28 -6.90 21.91
C LEU A 708 2.82 -6.49 22.18
N VAL A 709 2.59 -5.34 22.84
CA VAL A 709 1.21 -4.85 23.08
C VAL A 709 0.47 -4.48 21.80
N ARG A 710 1.20 -4.30 20.70
CA ARG A 710 0.69 -3.89 19.38
C ARG A 710 0.49 -5.06 18.42
N ALA A 711 0.57 -6.30 18.90
CA ALA A 711 0.37 -7.48 18.07
C ALA A 711 -0.47 -8.56 18.73
N ARG A 712 -1.16 -9.34 17.89
CA ARG A 712 -1.96 -10.50 18.32
C ARG A 712 -1.10 -11.67 18.77
N ARG A 713 0.07 -11.82 18.16
CA ARG A 713 1.03 -12.91 18.42
C ARG A 713 2.45 -12.48 18.07
N ALA A 714 3.42 -13.23 18.56
CA ALA A 714 4.83 -12.93 18.36
C ALA A 714 5.70 -14.15 18.07
N VAL A 715 6.82 -13.90 17.38
CA VAL A 715 7.93 -14.82 17.20
C VAL A 715 9.17 -14.12 17.75
N LEU A 716 9.74 -14.66 18.82
CA LEU A 716 10.98 -14.16 19.40
C LEU A 716 12.12 -15.01 18.88
N VAL A 717 13.04 -14.40 18.14
CA VAL A 717 14.20 -15.05 17.57
C VAL A 717 15.44 -14.51 18.26
N GLY A 718 16.24 -15.38 18.86
CA GLY A 718 17.38 -14.94 19.64
C GLY A 718 18.30 -16.06 20.06
N ASP A 719 19.31 -15.69 20.83
CA ASP A 719 20.23 -16.61 21.46
C ASP A 719 20.62 -16.07 22.83
N HIS A 720 20.12 -16.72 23.89
CA HIS A 720 20.37 -16.34 25.27
C HIS A 720 21.78 -16.74 25.75
N LEU A 721 22.50 -17.56 24.97
CA LEU A 721 23.89 -17.95 25.22
C LEU A 721 24.90 -17.04 24.50
N GLN A 722 24.40 -16.02 23.79
CA GLN A 722 25.17 -14.88 23.29
C GLN A 722 24.94 -13.66 24.19
N LEU A 723 25.31 -12.44 23.75
CA LEU A 723 25.27 -11.24 24.58
C LEU A 723 23.90 -11.08 25.29
N PRO A 724 23.89 -10.90 26.63
CA PRO A 724 22.68 -10.58 27.36
C PRO A 724 22.26 -9.12 27.09
N PRO A 725 21.10 -8.68 27.62
CA PRO A 725 20.76 -7.27 27.64
C PRO A 725 21.85 -6.46 28.34
N LEU A 726 22.20 -5.29 27.78
CA LEU A 726 23.13 -4.37 28.43
C LEU A 726 22.51 -3.81 29.70
N VAL A 727 23.12 -4.14 30.85
CA VAL A 727 22.72 -3.63 32.16
C VAL A 727 23.75 -2.62 32.63
N GLU A 728 23.28 -1.44 33.01
CA GLU A 728 24.12 -0.37 33.54
C GLU A 728 24.35 -0.58 35.05
N PRO A 729 25.61 -0.59 35.52
CA PRO A 729 25.92 -0.78 36.94
C PRO A 729 25.22 0.20 37.87
N GLU A 730 25.02 1.44 37.43
CA GLU A 730 24.35 2.48 38.19
C GLU A 730 22.88 2.15 38.46
N ILE A 731 22.19 1.50 37.52
CA ILE A 731 20.80 1.04 37.71
C ILE A 731 20.77 -0.07 38.76
N VAL A 732 21.70 -1.02 38.68
CA VAL A 732 21.82 -2.12 39.68
C VAL A 732 22.12 -1.57 41.07
N GLN A 733 22.99 -0.56 41.17
CA GLN A 733 23.27 0.12 42.43
C GLN A 733 22.01 0.79 42.99
N LYS A 734 21.28 1.55 42.17
CA LYS A 734 20.02 2.17 42.60
C LYS A 734 18.97 1.15 43.02
N ILE A 735 18.86 -0.01 42.36
CA ILE A 735 17.96 -1.08 42.82
C ILE A 735 18.35 -1.54 44.23
N ARG A 736 19.64 -1.70 44.51
CA ARG A 736 20.12 -2.10 45.86
C ARG A 736 19.88 -1.02 46.91
N GLU A 737 19.90 0.24 46.54
CA GLU A 737 19.70 1.38 47.45
C GLU A 737 18.22 1.67 47.70
N ASN A 738 17.40 1.68 46.65
CA ASN A 738 16.00 2.10 46.69
C ASN A 738 15.03 0.93 46.91
N GLU A 739 15.37 -0.26 46.42
CA GLU A 739 14.49 -1.44 46.39
C GLU A 739 15.21 -2.71 46.93
N PRO A 740 15.85 -2.67 48.11
CA PRO A 740 16.75 -3.73 48.59
C PRO A 740 16.06 -5.09 48.80
N GLU A 741 14.76 -5.09 49.07
CA GLU A 741 13.97 -6.31 49.32
C GLU A 741 13.41 -6.92 48.02
N ASN A 742 13.40 -6.18 46.91
CA ASN A 742 12.78 -6.60 45.66
C ASN A 742 13.81 -7.24 44.71
N GLN A 743 14.16 -8.49 45.02
CA GLN A 743 15.13 -9.26 44.22
C GLN A 743 14.68 -9.51 42.78
N GLU A 744 13.38 -9.41 42.48
CA GLU A 744 12.88 -9.63 41.11
C GLU A 744 13.32 -8.55 40.13
N LEU A 745 13.50 -7.29 40.57
CA LEU A 745 13.90 -6.18 39.71
C LEU A 745 15.23 -6.48 39.00
N GLY A 746 16.25 -6.91 39.76
CA GLY A 746 17.55 -7.29 39.21
C GLY A 746 17.42 -8.41 38.18
N GLN A 747 16.62 -9.43 38.48
CA GLN A 747 16.41 -10.54 37.54
C GLN A 747 15.69 -10.08 36.25
N TRP A 748 14.74 -9.15 36.31
CA TRP A 748 14.01 -8.64 35.14
C TRP A 748 14.87 -7.70 34.29
N LEU A 749 15.85 -7.06 34.91
CA LEU A 749 16.84 -6.22 34.26
C LEU A 749 17.92 -7.04 33.54
N GLU A 750 18.42 -8.10 34.18
CA GLU A 750 19.54 -8.93 33.71
C GLU A 750 19.14 -9.98 32.68
N LYS A 751 18.01 -10.68 32.87
CA LYS A 751 17.55 -11.71 31.92
C LYS A 751 16.53 -11.15 30.95
N SER A 752 16.77 -11.39 29.65
CA SER A 752 15.76 -11.08 28.63
C SER A 752 14.49 -11.91 28.85
N LEU A 753 13.34 -11.41 28.38
CA LEU A 753 12.11 -12.18 28.39
C LEU A 753 12.24 -13.48 27.55
N PHE A 754 13.03 -13.44 26.47
CA PHE A 754 13.34 -14.62 25.66
C PHE A 754 14.06 -15.71 26.48
N GLU A 755 15.13 -15.34 27.19
CA GLU A 755 15.89 -16.25 28.06
C GLU A 755 14.98 -16.88 29.12
N ARG A 756 14.18 -16.05 29.81
CA ARG A 756 13.24 -16.54 30.84
C ARG A 756 12.26 -17.56 30.30
N LEU A 757 11.68 -17.33 29.13
CA LEU A 757 10.66 -18.22 28.57
C LEU A 757 11.26 -19.49 27.95
N ILE A 758 12.45 -19.40 27.36
CA ILE A 758 13.08 -20.54 26.68
C ILE A 758 13.73 -21.50 27.67
N GLU A 759 14.24 -21.02 28.81
CA GLU A 759 14.81 -21.84 29.88
C GLU A 759 13.75 -22.55 30.73
N ARG A 760 12.52 -22.03 30.80
CA ARG A 760 11.41 -22.67 31.56
C ARG A 760 11.09 -24.06 31.04
N ALA A 761 11.13 -25.06 31.91
CA ALA A 761 10.86 -26.45 31.55
C ALA A 761 9.40 -26.67 31.11
N GLU A 762 8.47 -25.89 31.68
CA GLU A 762 7.03 -25.98 31.46
C GLU A 762 6.60 -25.39 30.11
N THR A 763 7.45 -24.59 29.47
CA THR A 763 7.14 -24.00 28.16
C THR A 763 7.02 -25.11 27.11
N PRO A 764 5.88 -25.23 26.40
CA PRO A 764 5.63 -26.35 25.50
C PRO A 764 6.66 -26.50 24.39
N ALA A 765 7.02 -27.75 24.07
CA ALA A 765 7.93 -28.06 22.97
C ALA A 765 7.41 -27.61 21.59
N SER A 766 6.09 -27.48 21.41
CA SER A 766 5.48 -26.87 20.23
C SER A 766 5.89 -25.40 20.06
N ASN A 767 6.10 -24.68 21.17
CA ASN A 767 6.39 -23.24 21.18
C ASN A 767 7.90 -22.94 21.25
N LYS A 768 8.75 -23.98 21.24
CA LYS A 768 10.21 -23.86 21.14
C LYS A 768 10.72 -24.49 19.86
N VAL A 769 11.62 -23.81 19.18
CA VAL A 769 12.40 -24.36 18.06
C VAL A 769 13.85 -23.96 18.23
N MET A 770 14.78 -24.90 18.01
CA MET A 770 16.20 -24.61 17.90
C MET A 770 16.64 -24.83 16.45
N LEU A 771 17.35 -23.86 15.88
CA LEU A 771 18.04 -24.06 14.61
C LEU A 771 19.36 -24.80 14.90
N ASP A 772 19.47 -26.03 14.41
CA ASP A 772 20.55 -26.97 14.75
C ASP A 772 21.74 -26.96 13.77
N THR A 773 21.53 -26.46 12.55
CA THR A 773 22.56 -26.48 11.50
C THR A 773 23.12 -25.10 11.23
N GLN A 774 24.44 -24.95 11.33
CA GLN A 774 25.14 -23.70 11.05
C GLN A 774 25.91 -23.73 9.72
N TYR A 775 26.02 -22.57 9.08
CA TYR A 775 26.68 -22.35 7.80
C TYR A 775 27.67 -21.19 7.88
N ARG A 776 28.41 -21.06 8.97
CA ARG A 776 29.48 -20.06 9.12
C ARG A 776 30.81 -20.74 9.35
N MET A 777 30.92 -21.55 10.40
CA MET A 777 32.17 -22.04 10.97
C MET A 777 32.58 -23.41 10.40
N PRO A 778 33.88 -23.71 10.34
CA PRO A 778 34.39 -25.06 10.16
C PRO A 778 33.91 -26.00 11.28
N ARG A 779 33.85 -27.30 10.98
CA ARG A 779 33.38 -28.34 11.94
C ARG A 779 34.09 -28.28 13.29
N GLN A 780 35.42 -28.19 13.33
CA GLN A 780 36.15 -28.21 14.61
C GLN A 780 35.76 -27.06 15.54
N ILE A 781 35.59 -25.85 15.00
CA ILE A 781 35.14 -24.69 15.79
C ILE A 781 33.69 -24.91 16.23
N ALA A 782 32.83 -25.31 15.30
CA ALA A 782 31.41 -25.51 15.57
C ALA A 782 31.15 -26.61 16.60
N ASP A 783 31.83 -27.75 16.51
CA ASP A 783 31.71 -28.88 17.44
C ASP A 783 32.18 -28.48 18.84
N PHE A 784 33.26 -27.70 18.95
CA PHE A 784 33.70 -27.13 20.23
C PHE A 784 32.62 -26.23 20.84
N ILE A 785 32.12 -25.25 20.08
CA ILE A 785 31.05 -24.35 20.53
C ILE A 785 29.77 -25.12 20.89
N SER A 786 29.42 -26.12 20.08
CA SER A 786 28.29 -27.03 20.29
C SER A 786 28.36 -27.71 21.65
N GLY A 787 29.50 -28.31 21.96
CA GLY A 787 29.70 -29.06 23.20
C GLY A 787 29.72 -28.15 24.43
N GLN A 788 30.33 -26.96 24.34
CA GLN A 788 30.47 -26.06 25.49
C GLN A 788 29.21 -25.23 25.78
N PHE A 789 28.46 -24.82 24.76
CA PHE A 789 27.33 -23.90 24.92
C PHE A 789 25.97 -24.53 24.62
N TYR A 790 25.89 -25.44 23.64
CA TYR A 790 24.59 -25.90 23.09
C TYR A 790 24.32 -27.40 23.30
N GLY A 791 25.00 -28.04 24.26
CA GLY A 791 24.78 -29.44 24.64
C GLY A 791 25.03 -30.45 23.52
N GLY A 792 25.83 -30.10 22.50
CA GLY A 792 26.15 -30.96 21.35
C GLY A 792 25.09 -31.00 20.24
N ASN A 793 24.00 -30.23 20.35
CA ASN A 793 22.87 -30.26 19.39
C ASN A 793 23.02 -29.26 18.23
N TYR A 794 24.24 -28.78 18.00
CA TYR A 794 24.58 -27.77 17.01
C TYR A 794 25.69 -28.30 16.08
N HIS A 795 25.48 -28.31 14.76
CA HIS A 795 26.40 -28.95 13.81
C HIS A 795 26.64 -28.14 12.53
N THR A 796 27.78 -28.36 11.88
CA THR A 796 28.08 -27.70 10.60
C THR A 796 27.34 -28.33 9.41
N GLY A 797 26.75 -27.47 8.56
CA GLY A 797 26.17 -27.84 7.28
C GLY A 797 27.16 -27.78 6.11
N HIS A 798 28.35 -27.20 6.28
CA HIS A 798 29.40 -27.16 5.25
C HIS A 798 30.82 -27.10 5.83
N GLN A 799 31.83 -27.35 5.00
CA GLN A 799 33.23 -27.22 5.38
C GLN A 799 33.89 -26.13 4.53
N ASN A 800 34.30 -25.04 5.19
CA ASN A 800 35.08 -23.97 4.60
C ASN A 800 36.30 -23.73 5.48
N ILE A 801 37.41 -24.41 5.17
CA ILE A 801 38.64 -24.35 5.98
C ILE A 801 39.63 -23.40 5.31
N HIS A 802 40.28 -22.53 6.07
CA HIS A 802 41.36 -21.71 5.54
C HIS A 802 42.58 -22.60 5.22
N ALA A 803 42.99 -22.64 3.96
CA ALA A 803 44.20 -23.37 3.57
C ALA A 803 45.42 -22.47 3.80
N ASP A 804 46.07 -22.60 4.95
CA ASP A 804 47.32 -21.90 5.24
C ASP A 804 48.46 -22.87 5.58
N ALA A 805 49.65 -22.59 5.05
CA ALA A 805 50.85 -23.41 5.25
C ALA A 805 51.50 -23.24 6.64
N PHE A 806 51.24 -22.12 7.33
CA PHE A 806 51.75 -21.84 8.67
C PHE A 806 51.15 -22.83 9.69
N PHE A 807 49.83 -22.97 9.72
CA PHE A 807 49.08 -23.80 10.67
C PHE A 807 48.54 -25.10 10.05
N THR A 808 49.01 -25.47 8.86
CA THR A 808 48.63 -26.73 8.16
C THR A 808 47.13 -26.84 7.88
N GLY A 809 46.45 -25.70 7.71
CA GLY A 809 45.01 -25.64 7.54
C GLY A 809 44.19 -25.95 8.79
N SER A 810 44.78 -25.88 9.99
CA SER A 810 44.03 -26.04 11.25
C SER A 810 43.02 -24.89 11.42
N PRO A 811 41.71 -25.16 11.51
CA PRO A 811 40.68 -24.12 11.63
C PRO A 811 40.59 -23.52 13.04
N LEU A 812 41.09 -24.20 14.07
CA LEU A 812 41.14 -23.71 15.45
C LEU A 812 42.58 -23.79 15.96
N VAL A 813 43.17 -22.64 16.28
CA VAL A 813 44.58 -22.53 16.67
C VAL A 813 44.71 -21.76 17.99
N PHE A 814 45.59 -22.22 18.87
CA PHE A 814 46.01 -21.50 20.08
C PHE A 814 47.52 -21.24 20.05
N VAL A 815 47.88 -19.97 20.10
CA VAL A 815 49.26 -19.48 20.19
C VAL A 815 49.52 -19.05 21.63
N ASP A 816 50.33 -19.83 22.33
CA ASP A 816 50.59 -19.66 23.75
C ASP A 816 51.78 -18.73 24.00
N THR A 817 51.55 -17.69 24.80
CA THR A 817 52.56 -16.69 25.16
C THR A 817 53.33 -17.04 26.44
N MET A 818 53.01 -18.13 27.16
CA MET A 818 53.60 -18.43 28.47
C MET A 818 55.14 -18.54 28.49
N LYS A 819 55.78 -18.84 27.35
CA LYS A 819 57.24 -18.98 27.23
C LYS A 819 57.96 -17.67 26.89
N GLU A 820 57.22 -16.60 26.64
CA GLU A 820 57.79 -15.31 26.28
C GLU A 820 58.31 -14.57 27.52
N ILE A 821 59.47 -13.91 27.42
CA ILE A 821 60.14 -13.28 28.57
C ILE A 821 59.29 -12.18 29.21
N ARG A 822 58.48 -11.47 28.41
CA ARG A 822 57.64 -10.34 28.85
C ARG A 822 56.16 -10.60 28.61
N HIS A 823 55.67 -11.80 28.95
CA HIS A 823 54.30 -12.22 28.66
C HIS A 823 53.23 -11.59 29.57
N PHE A 824 53.59 -11.04 30.73
CA PHE A 824 52.62 -10.47 31.67
C PHE A 824 51.95 -9.18 31.19
N GLU A 825 50.70 -9.01 31.59
CA GLU A 825 49.88 -7.82 31.35
C GLU A 825 50.43 -6.58 32.08
N GLN A 826 50.08 -5.41 31.56
CA GLN A 826 50.35 -4.10 32.16
C GLN A 826 49.04 -3.36 32.42
N ARG A 827 48.99 -2.61 33.52
CA ARG A 827 47.89 -1.70 33.81
C ARG A 827 48.11 -0.38 33.07
N ALA A 828 47.07 0.18 32.47
CA ALA A 828 47.16 1.46 31.79
C ALA A 828 47.52 2.61 32.76
N GLU A 829 48.21 3.64 32.26
CA GLU A 829 48.70 4.79 33.06
C GLU A 829 47.57 5.59 33.73
N ASP A 830 46.39 5.64 33.08
CA ASP A 830 45.17 6.24 33.64
C ASP A 830 44.49 5.37 34.70
N GLY A 831 45.09 4.22 35.05
CA GLY A 831 44.57 3.26 36.00
C GLY A 831 43.36 2.46 35.50
N GLN A 832 42.87 2.73 34.29
CA GLN A 832 41.62 2.21 33.74
C GLN A 832 41.88 1.14 32.66
N GLY A 833 41.95 -0.11 33.11
CA GLY A 833 42.06 -1.29 32.23
C GLY A 833 43.47 -1.85 32.08
N TYR A 834 43.56 -2.92 31.29
CA TYR A 834 44.77 -3.71 31.08
C TYR A 834 45.09 -3.84 29.59
N PHE A 835 46.37 -3.97 29.28
CA PHE A 835 46.88 -4.29 27.96
C PHE A 835 48.12 -5.17 28.09
N ASN A 836 48.42 -5.96 27.06
CA ASN A 836 49.57 -6.84 27.01
C ASN A 836 50.43 -6.47 25.79
N PRO A 837 51.60 -5.85 25.99
CA PRO A 837 52.46 -5.41 24.90
C PRO A 837 52.96 -6.55 24.01
N THR A 838 53.26 -7.71 24.60
CA THR A 838 53.80 -8.87 23.87
C THR A 838 52.71 -9.47 22.99
N GLU A 839 51.52 -9.66 23.54
CA GLU A 839 50.35 -10.10 22.78
C GLU A 839 49.97 -9.08 21.70
N ALA A 840 50.05 -7.78 21.99
CA ALA A 840 49.71 -6.74 21.02
C ALA A 840 50.62 -6.78 19.78
N ARG A 841 51.94 -6.95 19.97
CA ARG A 841 52.89 -7.10 18.86
C ARG A 841 52.60 -8.36 18.06
N LEU A 842 52.48 -9.50 18.74
CA LEU A 842 52.21 -10.79 18.12
C LEU A 842 50.92 -10.78 17.28
N ILE A 843 49.84 -10.23 17.83
CA ILE A 843 48.57 -10.09 17.10
C ILE A 843 48.71 -9.16 15.90
N SER A 844 49.44 -8.05 16.03
CA SER A 844 49.72 -7.17 14.89
C SER A 844 50.51 -7.90 13.79
N ASP A 845 51.53 -8.67 14.14
CA ASP A 845 52.35 -9.40 13.17
C ASP A 845 51.56 -10.52 12.48
N LEU A 846 50.73 -11.26 13.22
CA LEU A 846 49.80 -12.25 12.65
C LEU A 846 48.79 -11.60 11.70
N LEU A 847 48.16 -10.49 12.11
CA LEU A 847 47.19 -9.78 11.28
C LEU A 847 47.83 -9.31 9.96
N LEU A 848 49.02 -8.72 10.04
CA LEU A 848 49.76 -8.25 8.86
C LEU A 848 50.17 -9.41 7.94
N ALA A 849 50.53 -10.57 8.50
CA ALA A 849 50.87 -11.76 7.73
C ALA A 849 49.67 -12.29 6.92
N TYR A 850 48.46 -12.31 7.49
CA TYR A 850 47.24 -12.67 6.76
C TYR A 850 46.88 -11.63 5.70
N GLN A 851 46.99 -10.35 6.03
CA GLN A 851 46.70 -9.26 5.09
C GLN A 851 47.68 -9.25 3.91
N GLY A 852 48.97 -9.53 4.14
CA GLY A 852 49.97 -9.67 3.08
C GLY A 852 49.68 -10.81 2.09
N LYS A 853 48.82 -11.76 2.47
CA LYS A 853 48.32 -12.84 1.61
C LYS A 853 46.94 -12.55 1.00
N GLY A 854 46.39 -11.36 1.20
CA GLY A 854 45.06 -10.99 0.73
C GLY A 854 43.91 -11.68 1.47
N VAL A 855 44.14 -12.13 2.71
CA VAL A 855 43.12 -12.81 3.52
C VAL A 855 42.38 -11.78 4.38
N GLU A 856 41.05 -11.87 4.40
CA GLU A 856 40.19 -11.04 5.25
C GLU A 856 40.35 -11.49 6.71
N ALA A 857 40.99 -10.66 7.53
CA ALA A 857 41.30 -10.97 8.92
C ALA A 857 40.91 -9.80 9.84
N GLY A 858 40.27 -10.15 10.96
CA GLY A 858 39.89 -9.22 12.01
C GLY A 858 40.42 -9.63 13.39
N VAL A 859 40.61 -8.65 14.26
CA VAL A 859 41.08 -8.83 15.63
C VAL A 859 39.99 -8.47 16.61
N ILE A 860 39.72 -9.38 17.56
CA ILE A 860 38.80 -9.16 18.67
C ILE A 860 39.58 -9.26 19.98
N VAL A 861 39.46 -8.25 20.84
CA VAL A 861 40.04 -8.27 22.19
C VAL A 861 39.03 -7.78 23.23
N PRO A 862 39.03 -8.32 24.48
CA PRO A 862 38.07 -7.90 25.50
C PRO A 862 38.29 -6.47 25.99
N TYR A 863 39.53 -5.98 25.95
CA TYR A 863 39.93 -4.73 26.59
C TYR A 863 40.16 -3.61 25.58
N LYS A 864 39.52 -2.45 25.80
CA LYS A 864 39.69 -1.27 24.97
C LYS A 864 41.16 -0.82 24.87
N LYS A 865 41.88 -0.83 25.99
CA LYS A 865 43.31 -0.49 26.05
C LYS A 865 44.18 -1.45 25.24
N GLN A 866 43.81 -2.73 25.17
CA GLN A 866 44.48 -3.68 24.28
C GLN A 866 44.23 -3.36 22.81
N ALA A 867 42.99 -3.04 22.43
CA ALA A 867 42.68 -2.65 21.05
C ALA A 867 43.49 -1.40 20.63
N GLU A 868 43.57 -0.39 21.51
CA GLU A 868 44.40 0.80 21.30
C GLU A 868 45.90 0.45 21.17
N ALA A 869 46.41 -0.47 21.99
CA ALA A 869 47.79 -0.93 21.91
C ALA A 869 48.09 -1.62 20.57
N ILE A 870 47.21 -2.50 20.10
CA ILE A 870 47.35 -3.18 18.80
C ILE A 870 47.29 -2.18 17.65
N ARG A 871 46.35 -1.23 17.66
CA ARG A 871 46.26 -0.18 16.62
C ARG A 871 47.52 0.67 16.56
N ARG A 872 48.10 1.01 17.72
CA ARG A 872 49.38 1.72 17.81
C ARG A 872 50.54 0.90 17.24
N GLU A 873 50.58 -0.41 17.48
CA GLU A 873 51.59 -1.31 16.89
C GLU A 873 51.43 -1.46 15.38
N LEU A 874 50.20 -1.48 14.85
CA LEU A 874 49.93 -1.48 13.41
C LEU A 874 50.41 -0.19 12.73
N ARG A 875 50.15 0.98 13.34
CA ARG A 875 50.61 2.28 12.83
C ARG A 875 52.12 2.40 12.71
N LYS A 876 52.87 1.77 13.62
CA LYS A 876 54.34 1.75 13.56
C LYS A 876 54.85 0.95 12.37
N ARG A 877 54.10 -0.08 11.95
CA ARG A 877 54.50 -1.04 10.90
C ARG A 877 53.97 -0.70 9.52
N GLN A 878 52.81 -0.04 9.43
CA GLN A 878 52.20 0.43 8.19
C GLN A 878 51.89 1.93 8.28
N SER A 879 52.55 2.73 7.45
CA SER A 879 52.26 4.15 7.29
C SER A 879 51.00 4.37 6.45
N GLY A 880 50.23 5.42 6.75
CA GLY A 880 49.07 5.82 5.95
C GLY A 880 47.73 5.14 6.26
N LEU A 881 47.64 4.31 7.31
CA LEU A 881 46.36 3.75 7.76
C LEU A 881 45.50 4.83 8.44
N SER A 882 44.26 5.01 7.96
CA SER A 882 43.28 5.87 8.63
C SER A 882 42.81 5.25 9.96
N GLU A 883 42.23 6.05 10.86
CA GLU A 883 41.58 5.49 12.06
C GLU A 883 40.42 4.55 11.70
N ASP A 884 39.67 4.85 10.65
CA ASP A 884 38.53 4.04 10.23
C ASP A 884 38.97 2.66 9.74
N ASP A 885 40.09 2.58 9.01
CA ASP A 885 40.70 1.30 8.61
C ASP A 885 41.08 0.46 9.84
N LEU A 886 41.64 1.11 10.87
CA LEU A 886 42.07 0.45 12.10
C LEU A 886 40.89 -0.01 12.96
N LEU A 887 39.84 0.81 13.06
CA LEU A 887 38.58 0.48 13.73
C LEU A 887 37.82 -0.64 13.01
N GLY A 888 37.96 -0.73 11.69
CA GLY A 888 37.44 -1.84 10.90
C GLY A 888 38.14 -3.17 11.17
N ARG A 889 39.45 -3.13 11.45
CA ARG A 889 40.30 -4.32 11.64
C ARG A 889 40.38 -4.81 13.08
N VAL A 890 40.41 -3.91 14.06
CA VAL A 890 40.65 -4.24 15.47
C VAL A 890 39.52 -3.66 16.32
N ALA A 891 38.74 -4.49 17.00
CA ALA A 891 37.62 -4.05 17.81
C ALA A 891 37.48 -4.83 19.12
N THR A 892 36.64 -4.29 20.02
CA THR A 892 36.15 -5.06 21.17
C THR A 892 34.98 -5.95 20.76
N VAL A 893 34.64 -6.93 21.61
CA VAL A 893 33.55 -7.89 21.37
C VAL A 893 32.24 -7.20 20.97
N ASP A 894 31.80 -6.20 21.75
CA ASP A 894 30.55 -5.47 21.51
C ASP A 894 30.59 -4.69 20.19
N SER A 895 31.74 -4.12 19.84
CA SER A 895 31.92 -3.33 18.61
C SER A 895 32.02 -4.19 17.35
N PHE A 896 32.35 -5.47 17.50
CA PHE A 896 32.44 -6.44 16.40
C PHE A 896 31.12 -7.16 16.12
N GLN A 897 30.05 -6.81 16.85
CA GLN A 897 28.78 -7.50 16.77
C GLN A 897 28.15 -7.41 15.37
N GLY A 898 27.67 -8.56 14.87
CA GLY A 898 27.05 -8.64 13.55
C GLY A 898 28.03 -8.47 12.38
N LYS A 899 29.34 -8.54 12.64
CA LYS A 899 30.38 -8.72 11.63
C LYS A 899 30.91 -10.16 11.69
N GLU A 900 31.47 -10.63 10.60
CA GLU A 900 32.19 -11.90 10.49
C GLU A 900 33.39 -11.69 9.58
N GLN A 901 34.41 -12.54 9.72
CA GLN A 901 35.62 -12.50 8.90
C GLN A 901 36.04 -13.91 8.54
N ASP A 902 36.79 -14.07 7.46
CA ASP A 902 37.40 -15.34 7.11
C ASP A 902 38.31 -15.84 8.23
N VAL A 903 39.17 -14.95 8.75
CA VAL A 903 40.05 -15.23 9.88
C VAL A 903 39.75 -14.29 11.04
N ILE A 904 39.59 -14.83 12.25
CA ILE A 904 39.51 -14.05 13.48
C ILE A 904 40.71 -14.36 14.36
N ILE A 905 41.39 -13.32 14.83
CA ILE A 905 42.41 -13.40 15.87
C ILE A 905 41.80 -12.86 17.16
N PHE A 906 41.64 -13.72 18.15
CA PHE A 906 41.16 -13.36 19.47
C PHE A 906 42.31 -13.30 20.47
N GLY A 907 42.53 -12.13 21.06
CA GLY A 907 43.55 -11.91 22.08
C GLY A 907 42.95 -11.85 23.48
N PHE A 908 43.39 -12.72 24.38
CA PHE A 908 42.87 -12.76 25.75
C PHE A 908 43.32 -11.59 26.62
N THR A 909 44.46 -10.96 26.31
CA THR A 909 45.14 -9.89 27.09
C THR A 909 45.65 -10.32 28.46
N ARG A 910 44.90 -11.15 29.19
CA ARG A 910 45.19 -11.46 30.59
C ARG A 910 46.32 -12.46 30.74
N SER A 911 47.33 -12.06 31.50
CA SER A 911 48.50 -12.86 31.87
C SER A 911 49.07 -12.32 33.19
N ASN A 912 48.94 -13.09 34.26
CA ASN A 912 49.37 -12.74 35.62
C ASN A 912 49.52 -13.99 36.50
N ALA A 913 50.34 -13.90 37.55
CA ALA A 913 50.63 -15.03 38.44
C ALA A 913 49.42 -15.49 39.26
N GLU A 914 48.43 -14.62 39.48
CA GLU A 914 47.26 -14.89 40.32
C GLU A 914 46.08 -15.53 39.57
N GLY A 915 46.19 -15.78 38.25
CA GLY A 915 45.10 -16.37 37.45
C GLY A 915 43.88 -15.45 37.31
N ARG A 916 44.04 -14.14 37.47
CA ARG A 916 42.95 -13.17 37.40
C ARG A 916 42.57 -12.87 35.96
N ILE A 917 41.33 -13.17 35.59
CA ILE A 917 40.83 -13.00 34.21
C ILE A 917 39.89 -11.79 34.05
N GLY A 918 39.33 -11.26 35.14
CA GLY A 918 38.40 -10.12 35.10
C GLY A 918 37.20 -10.36 34.16
N PHE A 919 36.93 -9.41 33.26
CA PHE A 919 35.79 -9.43 32.32
C PHE A 919 35.71 -10.65 31.39
N LEU A 920 36.76 -11.47 31.30
CA LEU A 920 36.73 -12.73 30.56
C LEU A 920 35.80 -13.79 31.19
N ALA A 921 35.43 -13.65 32.46
CA ALA A 921 34.48 -14.54 33.15
C ALA A 921 33.09 -14.59 32.49
N GLU A 922 32.71 -13.57 31.72
CA GLU A 922 31.44 -13.56 30.99
C GLU A 922 31.51 -14.44 29.73
N LEU A 923 31.14 -15.72 29.89
CA LEU A 923 31.23 -16.74 28.85
C LEU A 923 30.41 -16.41 27.60
N ARG A 924 29.31 -15.68 27.72
CA ARG A 924 28.47 -15.31 26.57
C ARG A 924 29.22 -14.37 25.62
N ARG A 925 30.03 -13.44 26.15
CA ARG A 925 30.90 -12.55 25.34
C ARG A 925 32.00 -13.35 24.64
N LEU A 926 32.54 -14.37 25.31
CA LEU A 926 33.50 -15.28 24.70
C LEU A 926 32.85 -16.07 23.56
N ASN A 927 31.69 -16.70 23.78
CA ASN A 927 30.92 -17.40 22.73
C ASN A 927 30.74 -16.52 21.48
N VAL A 928 30.32 -15.27 21.70
CA VAL A 928 30.12 -14.29 20.62
C VAL A 928 31.39 -14.01 19.85
N SER A 929 32.55 -13.97 20.52
CA SER A 929 33.85 -13.69 19.91
C SER A 929 34.36 -14.87 19.09
N LEU A 930 34.27 -16.08 19.66
CA LEU A 930 34.73 -17.32 19.03
C LEU A 930 33.91 -17.67 17.78
N THR A 931 32.67 -17.17 17.69
CA THR A 931 31.73 -17.51 16.61
C THR A 931 31.71 -16.50 15.45
N ARG A 932 32.72 -15.63 15.37
CA ARG A 932 32.90 -14.64 14.28
C ARG A 932 33.73 -15.12 13.10
N ALA A 933 34.46 -16.22 13.26
CA ALA A 933 35.31 -16.80 12.22
C ALA A 933 34.49 -17.60 11.19
N ARG A 934 34.77 -17.42 9.90
CA ARG A 934 34.20 -18.24 8.81
C ARG A 934 35.11 -19.39 8.39
N ARG A 935 36.43 -19.22 8.49
CA ARG A 935 37.42 -20.19 8.00
C ARG A 935 38.45 -20.60 9.04
N GLN A 936 38.88 -19.69 9.90
CA GLN A 936 39.88 -19.97 10.94
C GLN A 936 39.75 -19.04 12.15
N LEU A 937 39.95 -19.60 13.35
CA LEU A 937 40.01 -18.88 14.62
C LEU A 937 41.38 -19.09 15.26
N LEU A 938 42.12 -18.00 15.42
CA LEU A 938 43.39 -17.95 16.14
C LEU A 938 43.16 -17.35 17.51
N LEU A 939 43.66 -18.01 18.53
CA LEU A 939 43.56 -17.61 19.93
C LEU A 939 44.96 -17.29 20.42
N VAL A 940 45.17 -16.11 21.00
CA VAL A 940 46.47 -15.68 21.51
C VAL A 940 46.34 -15.33 22.98
N GLY A 941 47.12 -16.00 23.83
CA GLY A 941 47.08 -15.75 25.27
C GLY A 941 47.99 -16.67 26.07
N ASP A 942 48.01 -16.44 27.38
CA ASP A 942 48.79 -17.21 28.34
C ASP A 942 47.96 -18.38 28.89
N SER A 943 48.30 -19.61 28.51
CA SER A 943 47.52 -20.78 28.93
C SER A 943 47.54 -21.03 30.43
N VAL A 944 48.62 -20.66 31.14
CA VAL A 944 48.77 -20.88 32.59
C VAL A 944 47.82 -19.95 33.34
N THR A 945 47.82 -18.66 32.97
CA THR A 945 46.90 -17.69 33.57
C THR A 945 45.43 -18.06 33.29
N LEU A 946 45.11 -18.42 32.04
CA LEU A 946 43.74 -18.69 31.62
C LEU A 946 43.16 -19.99 32.19
N SER A 947 43.98 -21.03 32.35
CA SER A 947 43.53 -22.32 32.91
C SER A 947 43.64 -22.41 34.44
N GLY A 948 44.45 -21.55 35.05
CA GLY A 948 44.68 -21.44 36.49
C GLY A 948 43.76 -20.47 37.22
N THR A 949 42.74 -19.94 36.55
CA THR A 949 41.79 -18.98 37.13
C THR A 949 40.89 -19.62 38.20
N PRO A 950 40.46 -18.87 39.25
CA PRO A 950 39.50 -19.37 40.22
C PRO A 950 38.07 -19.54 39.67
N ASP A 951 37.75 -18.93 38.51
CA ASP A 951 36.48 -19.10 37.83
C ASP A 951 36.39 -20.50 37.19
N GLN A 952 35.60 -21.39 37.78
CA GLN A 952 35.58 -22.81 37.39
C GLN A 952 35.00 -23.02 35.99
N ASP A 953 33.98 -22.25 35.62
CA ASP A 953 33.30 -22.41 34.33
C ASP A 953 34.24 -21.96 33.20
N PHE A 954 34.91 -20.81 33.36
CA PHE A 954 35.93 -20.35 32.43
C PHE A 954 37.12 -21.30 32.36
N ALA A 955 37.64 -21.75 33.50
CA ALA A 955 38.77 -22.68 33.54
C ALA A 955 38.44 -24.00 32.83
N CYS A 956 37.23 -24.53 33.01
CA CYS A 956 36.77 -25.73 32.32
C CYS A 956 36.70 -25.52 30.80
N LEU A 957 36.14 -24.40 30.35
CA LEU A 957 36.06 -24.06 28.94
C LEU A 957 37.45 -23.95 28.29
N ILE A 958 38.40 -23.26 28.95
CA ILE A 958 39.77 -23.13 28.43
C ILE A 958 40.50 -24.47 28.41
N LYS A 959 40.32 -25.33 29.41
CA LYS A 959 40.90 -26.68 29.40
C LYS A 959 40.36 -27.50 28.22
N ALA A 960 39.04 -27.50 28.02
CA ALA A 960 38.41 -28.17 26.88
C ALA A 960 38.90 -27.58 25.53
N LEU A 961 39.11 -26.26 25.47
CA LEU A 961 39.64 -25.58 24.29
C LEU A 961 41.06 -26.04 23.98
N LEU A 962 41.94 -26.05 24.98
CA LEU A 962 43.33 -26.50 24.88
C LEU A 962 43.41 -27.98 24.49
N GLU A 963 42.54 -28.83 25.02
CA GLU A 963 42.42 -30.23 24.60
C GLU A 963 41.96 -30.37 23.15
N SER A 964 41.02 -29.53 22.70
CA SER A 964 40.51 -29.54 21.32
C SER A 964 41.59 -29.15 20.31
N VAL A 965 42.37 -28.10 20.58
CA VAL A 965 43.42 -27.64 19.66
C VAL A 965 44.62 -28.58 19.59
N LYS A 966 44.95 -29.26 20.70
CA LYS A 966 46.06 -30.24 20.75
C LYS A 966 45.79 -31.51 19.94
N LYS A 967 44.53 -31.80 19.57
CA LYS A 967 44.16 -32.94 18.71
C LYS A 967 44.51 -32.73 17.24
N THR A 968 44.75 -31.49 16.82
CA THR A 968 45.05 -31.12 15.42
C THR A 968 46.52 -30.74 15.23
N PRO A 969 47.17 -31.18 14.14
CA PRO A 969 48.56 -30.79 13.84
C PRO A 969 48.73 -29.27 13.75
N LYS A 970 49.68 -28.72 14.52
CA LYS A 970 49.90 -27.27 14.68
C LYS A 970 48.67 -26.47 15.16
N GLY A 971 47.67 -27.13 15.78
CA GLY A 971 46.57 -26.44 16.45
C GLY A 971 47.01 -25.76 17.75
N TYR A 972 48.07 -26.24 18.40
CA TYR A 972 48.67 -25.59 19.57
C TYR A 972 50.16 -25.37 19.33
N LEU A 973 50.61 -24.13 19.55
CA LEU A 973 52.00 -23.71 19.35
C LEU A 973 52.38 -22.69 20.42
N TYR A 974 53.65 -22.66 20.80
CA TYR A 974 54.21 -21.53 21.54
C TYR A 974 54.52 -20.37 20.59
N ALA A 975 54.42 -19.13 21.07
CA ALA A 975 54.74 -17.94 20.26
C ALA A 975 56.16 -18.00 19.65
N SER A 976 57.16 -18.48 20.41
CA SER A 976 58.53 -18.77 19.93
C SER A 976 58.66 -19.81 18.82
N GLU A 977 57.64 -20.63 18.55
CA GLU A 977 57.62 -21.64 17.47
C GLU A 977 57.09 -21.07 16.14
N LEU A 978 56.57 -19.85 16.14
CA LEU A 978 56.12 -19.17 14.92
C LEU A 978 57.32 -18.82 14.01
N PRO A 979 57.12 -18.67 12.69
CA PRO A 979 58.19 -18.25 11.78
C PRO A 979 58.84 -16.93 12.21
N ARG A 980 60.16 -16.79 12.02
CA ARG A 980 60.97 -15.63 12.48
C ARG A 980 60.43 -14.24 12.06
N HIS A 981 59.65 -14.14 10.98
CA HIS A 981 59.04 -12.88 10.54
C HIS A 981 57.72 -12.54 11.27
N ILE A 982 57.25 -13.41 12.16
CA ILE A 982 56.02 -13.29 12.98
C ILE A 982 56.37 -13.49 14.49
N GLN A 983 57.65 -13.60 14.85
CA GLN A 983 58.07 -13.70 16.26
C GLN A 983 58.08 -12.29 16.92
N PRO A 984 57.56 -12.14 18.15
CA PRO A 984 57.27 -10.85 18.80
C PRO A 984 58.46 -10.03 19.35
#